data_AF-C7Q2B3-F1
#
_entry.id   AF-C7Q2B3-F1
#
_cell.length_a   1.000
_cell.length_b   1.000
_cell.length_c   1.000
_cell.angle_alpha   90.00
_cell.angle_beta   90.00
_cell.angle_gamma   90.00
#
_symmetry.space_group_name_H-M   'P 1'
#
loop_
_entity.id
_entity.type
_entity.pdbx_description
1 polymer ?
#
loop_
_entity_poly.entity_id
_entity_poly.type
_entity_poly.pdbx_seq_one_letter_code
_entity_poly.pdbx_strand_id
1 'polypeptide(L)'
;MTDSVLRRPLALTATLATSVAAAAGLIAPAANATTTSPNGTASLTVSGGSSAAPSGTSTVTGTKYALGFAPAAANLAWAPTGARAAWIDPASGAVVAGVPGGAAEVIAPAPASGTARSHPAWIDGGSAVVWSEKAAGKNAVLNWAYGNGVQGSGGAPTVQTLRTLSGSDLSHPDSVGSLLVYQVNTPNKAPQIYLWNRAQANSAPVLIATGWDPSISADGTHVAFVTTTASPAGTNVYTVALSNPSGTLNQVTAGGGGFANPVYTPNGTGLVFERLDGTGKDVDTLSVAAGAAKSAAYTEIVPGTKILGQPAFRPVVQDSVTRIAGGDRLGTAIKVSQSRWSSAGVAKSPGVAAKAVVLTRSDQFADALGGSALAAKVGGPLLLTQTAGLDPAVKAEIQRVLGPGDGVKTVYVLGGTQALSPGVANALTALHYKVQRISGQDRFSTAVAIAGTITGPNAAPDYILVATGENFPDALSAGAAAGAIDAHQGKNAVVLLTNDTVMPKPTIDYLAPLLGRTNLNPDPQHTKPANFIELDSIGKQAKTALDSHWIPAGGQGGSFLGLWGGDRYVTSALVARYFFGAASSVGVATGMNWADALSGGAEMGMENGPLLLVDPKAGVPAGAAQWLNQDSGQLQRAEIFGGTVAVPQSVDKVVGGLIAGTGGVVYASNPVG
;
A
#
# COMPACT_ATOMS: atom_id res chain seq x y z
N MET A 1 0.26 -24.57 15.51
CA MET A 1 0.89 -24.01 16.73
C MET A 1 1.54 -22.70 16.31
N THR A 2 0.99 -21.60 16.80
CA THR A 2 1.56 -20.23 16.88
C THR A 2 2.28 -19.69 15.63
N ASP A 3 1.49 -19.24 14.64
CA ASP A 3 1.96 -18.48 13.48
C ASP A 3 2.03 -16.98 13.80
N SER A 4 3.23 -16.53 14.18
CA SER A 4 3.50 -15.12 14.48
C SER A 4 4.36 -14.40 13.39
N VAL A 5 3.76 -14.02 12.26
CA VAL A 5 4.35 -13.39 11.06
C VAL A 5 4.03 -11.87 10.89
N LEU A 6 4.83 -10.94 11.46
CA LEU A 6 4.74 -9.44 11.57
C LEU A 6 4.70 -8.52 10.31
N ARG A 7 3.58 -7.86 9.93
CA ARG A 7 3.58 -6.89 8.80
C ARG A 7 4.52 -5.69 9.05
N ARG A 8 5.29 -5.27 8.04
CA ARG A 8 6.30 -4.18 8.15
C ARG A 8 5.84 -2.88 7.48
N PRO A 9 5.78 -1.74 8.20
CA PRO A 9 5.53 -0.45 7.58
C PRO A 9 6.75 0.05 6.78
N LEU A 10 6.48 0.60 5.60
CA LEU A 10 7.44 1.37 4.79
C LEU A 10 7.68 2.73 5.48
N ALA A 11 8.86 2.95 6.06
CA ALA A 11 9.31 4.27 6.48
C ALA A 11 10.28 4.82 5.43
N LEU A 12 9.90 5.90 4.75
CA LEU A 12 10.74 6.59 3.77
C LEU A 12 11.67 7.56 4.52
N THR A 13 12.98 7.29 4.54
CA THR A 13 14.00 8.20 5.09
C THR A 13 14.69 8.98 3.96
N ALA A 14 14.57 10.31 3.95
CA ALA A 14 15.35 11.20 3.10
C ALA A 14 16.25 12.10 3.97
N THR A 15 17.55 12.10 3.68
CA THR A 15 18.60 12.80 4.46
C THR A 15 18.73 14.28 4.06
N LEU A 16 18.97 15.15 5.07
CA LEU A 16 18.97 16.61 5.04
C LEU A 16 20.06 17.29 4.19
N ALA A 17 19.74 18.50 3.70
CA ALA A 17 20.64 19.66 3.73
C ALA A 17 19.87 20.90 4.26
N THR A 18 20.45 21.59 5.23
CA THR A 18 19.89 22.74 5.97
C THR A 18 20.11 24.08 5.26
N SER A 19 19.09 24.92 5.19
CA SER A 19 19.18 26.37 5.50
C SER A 19 17.79 27.04 5.47
N VAL A 20 17.71 28.15 6.18
CA VAL A 20 16.53 28.84 6.71
C VAL A 20 15.80 29.65 5.62
N ALA A 21 14.58 29.23 5.25
CA ALA A 21 13.56 30.05 4.61
C ALA A 21 12.18 29.60 5.11
N ALA A 22 11.80 30.11 6.27
CA ALA A 22 10.60 29.73 7.00
C ALA A 22 9.31 30.15 6.27
N ALA A 23 8.31 29.28 6.39
CA ALA A 23 6.87 29.47 6.16
C ALA A 23 6.31 29.45 4.72
N ALA A 24 6.96 29.98 3.69
CA ALA A 24 6.34 30.05 2.34
C ALA A 24 6.67 28.89 1.38
N GLY A 25 7.73 28.10 1.66
CA GLY A 25 8.22 27.03 0.78
C GLY A 25 7.96 25.59 1.28
N LEU A 26 7.23 25.41 2.38
CA LEU A 26 7.15 24.13 3.11
C LEU A 26 5.91 23.29 2.81
N ILE A 27 5.00 23.76 1.95
CA ILE A 27 3.81 23.01 1.54
C ILE A 27 3.65 23.18 0.02
N ALA A 28 4.62 22.67 -0.74
CA ALA A 28 4.31 22.36 -2.13
C ALA A 28 3.18 21.30 -2.10
N PRO A 29 2.09 21.44 -2.89
CA PRO A 29 1.12 20.37 -3.01
C PRO A 29 1.88 19.10 -3.39
N ALA A 30 1.70 18.04 -2.60
CA ALA A 30 2.35 16.77 -2.88
C ALA A 30 2.05 16.40 -4.34
N ALA A 31 3.09 16.17 -5.13
CA ALA A 31 2.93 15.58 -6.45
C ALA A 31 2.16 14.25 -6.26
N ASN A 32 1.02 14.16 -6.94
CA ASN A 32 0.01 13.10 -6.87
C ASN A 32 -0.87 13.12 -5.62
N ALA A 33 -1.74 14.13 -5.51
CA ALA A 33 -3.03 13.96 -4.87
C ALA A 33 -3.83 12.88 -5.64
N THR A 34 -3.80 11.63 -5.16
CA THR A 34 -4.74 10.61 -5.60
C THR A 34 -6.09 10.91 -4.94
N THR A 35 -6.82 11.77 -5.63
CA THR A 35 -8.21 12.21 -5.44
C THR A 35 -9.10 11.19 -4.72
N THR A 36 -9.89 11.64 -3.73
CA THR A 36 -10.98 10.86 -3.11
C THR A 36 -12.23 10.73 -4.01
N SER A 37 -12.15 11.09 -5.29
CA SER A 37 -12.82 10.46 -6.43
C SER A 37 -12.29 11.15 -7.69
N PRO A 38 -11.59 10.46 -8.61
CA PRO A 38 -11.02 11.07 -9.82
C PRO A 38 -12.05 11.78 -10.71
N ASN A 39 -13.34 11.46 -10.54
CA ASN A 39 -14.43 11.91 -11.41
C ASN A 39 -15.41 12.87 -10.72
N GLY A 40 -15.18 13.24 -9.45
CA GLY A 40 -16.11 14.08 -8.68
C GLY A 40 -17.44 13.40 -8.30
N THR A 41 -17.55 12.08 -8.51
CA THR A 41 -18.72 11.27 -8.14
C THR A 41 -18.49 10.55 -6.81
N ALA A 42 -19.38 10.76 -5.84
CA ALA A 42 -19.37 10.05 -4.57
C ALA A 42 -20.79 9.85 -4.04
N SER A 43 -20.97 8.87 -3.17
CA SER A 43 -22.16 8.75 -2.34
C SER A 43 -21.88 9.35 -0.96
N LEU A 44 -22.68 10.31 -0.50
CA LEU A 44 -22.66 10.76 0.89
C LEU A 44 -23.24 9.70 1.82
N THR A 45 -22.74 9.66 3.04
CA THR A 45 -23.29 8.90 4.17
C THR A 45 -23.35 9.83 5.38
N VAL A 46 -24.35 9.66 6.25
CA VAL A 46 -24.49 10.46 7.48
C VAL A 46 -24.57 9.51 8.66
N SER A 47 -23.69 9.68 9.66
CA SER A 47 -23.66 8.86 10.88
C SER A 47 -24.68 9.38 11.91
N GLY A 48 -25.25 8.52 12.77
CA GLY A 48 -26.31 8.94 13.72
C GLY A 48 -27.56 8.03 13.79
N GLY A 49 -27.49 6.81 13.26
CA GLY A 49 -28.62 5.85 13.25
C GLY A 49 -29.57 6.02 12.05
N SER A 50 -29.22 6.83 11.05
CA SER A 50 -29.97 6.96 9.79
C SER A 50 -28.99 7.25 8.64
N SER A 51 -28.82 6.29 7.72
CA SER A 51 -28.03 6.50 6.50
C SER A 51 -28.91 7.02 5.37
N ALA A 52 -28.40 7.97 4.58
CA ALA A 52 -28.93 8.34 3.28
C ALA A 52 -27.77 8.36 2.28
N ALA A 53 -28.00 7.89 1.06
CA ALA A 53 -27.04 7.91 -0.04
C ALA A 53 -27.60 8.79 -1.18
N PRO A 54 -26.84 9.77 -1.71
CA PRO A 54 -27.18 10.47 -2.93
C PRO A 54 -27.17 9.52 -4.12
N SER A 55 -28.20 9.60 -4.95
CA SER A 55 -28.17 9.03 -6.29
C SER A 55 -27.45 10.00 -7.23
N GLY A 56 -26.15 9.76 -7.45
CA GLY A 56 -25.42 10.22 -8.63
C GLY A 56 -25.26 11.73 -8.86
N THR A 57 -24.05 12.11 -9.28
CA THR A 57 -23.70 13.42 -9.87
C THR A 57 -23.77 14.62 -8.92
N SER A 58 -23.18 15.72 -9.38
CA SER A 58 -22.79 16.97 -8.70
C SER A 58 -23.95 17.77 -8.09
N THR A 59 -25.10 17.14 -7.85
CA THR A 59 -26.31 17.69 -7.26
C THR A 59 -26.87 16.61 -6.34
N VAL A 60 -26.74 16.80 -5.02
CA VAL A 60 -27.20 15.83 -4.04
C VAL A 60 -28.73 15.88 -3.97
N THR A 61 -29.37 15.00 -4.73
CA THR A 61 -30.80 14.71 -4.66
C THR A 61 -30.91 13.19 -4.57
N GLY A 62 -31.33 12.63 -3.43
CA GLY A 62 -31.34 11.17 -3.27
C GLY A 62 -32.18 10.63 -2.13
N THR A 63 -32.70 9.41 -2.34
CA THR A 63 -33.55 8.61 -1.43
C THR A 63 -32.71 7.95 -0.31
N LYS A 64 -33.32 7.69 0.87
CA LYS A 64 -32.68 6.94 1.96
C LYS A 64 -32.41 5.48 1.53
N TYR A 65 -31.18 4.99 1.74
CA TYR A 65 -30.80 3.59 1.52
C TYR A 65 -29.96 3.09 2.70
N ALA A 66 -30.20 1.86 3.14
CA ALA A 66 -29.38 1.20 4.16
C ALA A 66 -28.09 0.66 3.52
N LEU A 67 -26.93 1.05 4.05
CA LEU A 67 -25.61 0.63 3.57
C LEU A 67 -25.22 -0.80 3.99
N GLY A 68 -26.11 -1.50 4.72
CA GLY A 68 -25.84 -2.86 5.22
C GLY A 68 -24.76 -2.96 6.30
N PHE A 69 -24.29 -1.82 6.84
CA PHE A 69 -23.48 -1.81 8.06
C PHE A 69 -24.36 -2.03 9.30
N ALA A 70 -23.75 -2.47 10.41
CA ALA A 70 -24.45 -2.56 11.68
C ALA A 70 -25.21 -1.24 11.98
N PRO A 71 -26.47 -1.29 12.44
CA PRO A 71 -27.41 -0.15 12.40
C PRO A 71 -27.08 1.06 13.31
N ALA A 72 -25.86 1.16 13.85
CA ALA A 72 -25.48 2.19 14.82
C ALA A 72 -24.05 2.75 14.66
N ALA A 73 -23.40 2.59 13.50
CA ALA A 73 -22.05 3.11 13.30
C ALA A 73 -21.98 4.64 13.48
N ALA A 74 -21.19 5.08 14.46
CA ALA A 74 -20.86 6.50 14.71
C ALA A 74 -19.48 6.82 14.14
N ASN A 75 -19.29 8.06 13.68
CA ASN A 75 -18.01 8.56 13.13
C ASN A 75 -17.47 7.67 12.01
N LEU A 76 -18.27 7.44 10.97
CA LEU A 76 -17.88 6.57 9.86
C LEU A 76 -16.94 7.32 8.90
N ALA A 77 -15.86 6.67 8.48
CA ALA A 77 -14.93 7.19 7.48
C ALA A 77 -14.69 6.18 6.36
N TRP A 78 -14.78 6.63 5.10
CA TRP A 78 -14.55 5.80 3.92
C TRP A 78 -13.07 5.77 3.52
N ALA A 79 -12.61 4.59 3.10
CA ALA A 79 -11.30 4.44 2.50
C ALA A 79 -11.25 5.17 1.13
N PRO A 80 -10.05 5.54 0.63
CA PRO A 80 -9.91 6.25 -0.64
C PRO A 80 -10.53 5.55 -1.87
N THR A 81 -10.58 4.21 -1.90
CA THR A 81 -11.27 3.45 -2.97
C THR A 81 -12.79 3.40 -2.81
N GLY A 82 -13.31 3.73 -1.62
CA GLY A 82 -14.70 3.52 -1.25
C GLY A 82 -15.09 2.05 -1.05
N ALA A 83 -14.17 1.10 -1.18
CA ALA A 83 -14.45 -0.32 -0.97
C ALA A 83 -14.68 -0.66 0.52
N ARG A 84 -13.98 0.04 1.42
CA ARG A 84 -14.04 -0.17 2.88
C ARG A 84 -14.44 1.09 3.64
N ALA A 85 -15.05 0.91 4.80
CA ALA A 85 -15.29 1.96 5.79
C ALA A 85 -14.69 1.58 7.15
N ALA A 86 -14.34 2.57 7.96
CA ALA A 86 -13.94 2.43 9.35
C ALA A 86 -14.90 3.21 10.27
N TRP A 87 -15.18 2.69 11.45
CA TRP A 87 -16.06 3.33 12.44
C TRP A 87 -15.70 2.91 13.87
N ILE A 88 -16.26 3.62 14.85
CA ILE A 88 -16.21 3.20 16.25
C ILE A 88 -17.47 2.38 16.54
N ASP A 89 -17.30 1.15 17.02
CA ASP A 89 -18.41 0.32 17.48
C ASP A 89 -19.03 0.97 18.74
N PRO A 90 -20.29 1.43 18.70
CA PRO A 90 -20.91 2.11 19.83
C PRO A 90 -21.09 1.22 21.06
N ALA A 91 -21.14 -0.11 20.89
CA ALA A 91 -21.35 -1.03 22.00
C ALA A 91 -20.05 -1.28 22.78
N SER A 92 -18.94 -1.46 22.08
CA SER A 92 -17.65 -1.84 22.68
C SER A 92 -16.62 -0.72 22.72
N GLY A 93 -16.78 0.35 21.94
CA GLY A 93 -15.75 1.37 21.70
C GLY A 93 -14.57 0.87 20.85
N ALA A 94 -14.65 -0.34 20.30
CA ALA A 94 -13.64 -0.87 19.38
C ALA A 94 -13.60 -0.06 18.08
N VAL A 95 -12.43 0.01 17.44
CA VAL A 95 -12.33 0.53 16.07
C VAL A 95 -12.52 -0.65 15.13
N VAL A 96 -13.43 -0.51 14.17
CA VAL A 96 -13.80 -1.57 13.23
C VAL A 96 -13.61 -1.05 11.81
N ALA A 97 -13.17 -1.91 10.90
CA ALA A 97 -13.16 -1.63 9.47
C ALA A 97 -13.78 -2.81 8.69
N GLY A 98 -14.48 -2.52 7.60
CA GLY A 98 -15.17 -3.57 6.85
C GLY A 98 -15.71 -3.10 5.51
N VAL A 99 -16.19 -4.08 4.74
CA VAL A 99 -16.84 -3.87 3.44
C VAL A 99 -18.36 -3.84 3.63
N PRO A 100 -19.10 -2.94 2.96
CA PRO A 100 -20.57 -2.91 3.02
C PRO A 100 -21.19 -4.27 2.67
N GLY A 101 -22.07 -4.78 3.53
CA GLY A 101 -22.72 -6.09 3.35
C GLY A 101 -21.78 -7.30 3.47
N GLY A 102 -20.51 -7.09 3.80
CA GLY A 102 -19.49 -8.11 3.98
C GLY A 102 -19.05 -8.26 5.44
N ALA A 103 -17.96 -9.01 5.64
CA ALA A 103 -17.34 -9.15 6.96
C ALA A 103 -16.68 -7.83 7.41
N ALA A 104 -16.75 -7.60 8.72
CA ALA A 104 -16.08 -6.50 9.40
C ALA A 104 -15.02 -7.05 10.36
N GLU A 105 -13.93 -6.31 10.52
CA GLU A 105 -12.77 -6.68 11.31
C GLU A 105 -12.55 -5.65 12.41
N VAL A 106 -12.37 -6.12 13.64
CA VAL A 106 -11.93 -5.26 14.74
C VAL A 106 -10.47 -4.91 14.49
N ILE A 107 -10.20 -3.65 14.22
CA ILE A 107 -8.84 -3.13 13.95
C ILE A 107 -8.22 -2.44 15.16
N ALA A 108 -8.99 -2.22 16.22
CA ALA A 108 -8.48 -1.95 17.55
C ALA A 108 -9.49 -2.51 18.56
N PRO A 109 -9.07 -3.40 19.49
CA PRO A 109 -9.99 -3.99 20.46
C PRO A 109 -10.56 -2.92 21.40
N ALA A 110 -11.63 -3.25 22.12
CA ALA A 110 -12.27 -2.36 23.09
C ALA A 110 -11.22 -1.69 24.00
N PRO A 111 -11.28 -0.35 24.18
CA PRO A 111 -10.31 0.35 24.99
C PRO A 111 -10.53 0.04 26.48
N ALA A 112 -9.57 0.41 27.32
CA ALA A 112 -9.72 0.27 28.78
C ALA A 112 -10.93 1.07 29.29
N SER A 113 -11.57 0.60 30.37
CA SER A 113 -12.71 1.28 30.98
C SER A 113 -12.41 2.77 31.25
N GLY A 114 -13.38 3.64 30.94
CA GLY A 114 -13.21 5.10 31.05
C GLY A 114 -12.39 5.74 29.93
N THR A 115 -12.12 5.00 28.84
CA THR A 115 -11.46 5.51 27.64
C THR A 115 -12.45 5.64 26.49
N ALA A 116 -12.48 6.82 25.87
CA ALA A 116 -13.32 7.10 24.71
C ALA A 116 -12.48 7.14 23.43
N ARG A 117 -13.05 6.64 22.33
CA ARG A 117 -12.51 6.76 20.98
C ARG A 117 -13.49 7.47 20.06
N SER A 118 -12.99 8.20 19.07
CA SER A 118 -13.82 8.92 18.11
C SER A 118 -13.07 9.23 16.82
N HIS A 119 -13.82 9.59 15.78
CA HIS A 119 -13.31 10.18 14.53
C HIS A 119 -12.17 9.37 13.90
N PRO A 120 -12.43 8.12 13.46
CA PRO A 120 -11.49 7.44 12.60
C PRO A 120 -11.35 8.17 11.26
N ALA A 121 -10.16 8.14 10.68
CA ALA A 121 -9.87 8.62 9.34
C ALA A 121 -8.87 7.67 8.67
N TRP A 122 -9.00 7.46 7.37
CA TRP A 122 -8.04 6.65 6.62
C TRP A 122 -6.80 7.46 6.30
N ILE A 123 -5.64 6.84 6.44
CA ILE A 123 -4.31 7.38 6.17
C ILE A 123 -3.53 6.43 5.27
N ASP A 124 -2.39 6.89 4.75
CA ASP A 124 -1.43 6.08 3.97
C ASP A 124 -2.09 5.35 2.79
N GLY A 125 -2.88 6.11 2.01
CA GLY A 125 -3.55 5.60 0.80
C GLY A 125 -4.69 4.61 1.06
N GLY A 126 -5.13 4.45 2.31
CA GLY A 126 -6.16 3.48 2.68
C GLY A 126 -5.62 2.21 3.35
N SER A 127 -4.34 2.15 3.66
CA SER A 127 -3.73 1.02 4.39
C SER A 127 -4.00 1.05 5.89
N ALA A 128 -4.15 2.24 6.47
CA ALA A 128 -4.24 2.43 7.90
C ALA A 128 -5.38 3.38 8.28
N VAL A 129 -5.83 3.25 9.52
CA VAL A 129 -6.86 4.08 10.12
C VAL A 129 -6.25 4.74 11.35
N VAL A 130 -6.33 6.06 11.40
CA VAL A 130 -6.01 6.88 12.59
C VAL A 130 -7.32 7.25 13.29
N TRP A 131 -7.32 7.33 14.62
CA TRP A 131 -8.45 7.82 15.40
C TRP A 131 -7.96 8.61 16.61
N SER A 132 -8.86 9.35 17.24
CA SER A 132 -8.57 9.95 18.54
C SER A 132 -8.99 9.04 19.68
N GLU A 133 -8.16 8.96 20.71
CA GLU A 133 -8.40 8.20 21.93
C GLU A 133 -8.09 9.07 23.17
N LYS A 134 -8.92 8.98 24.20
CA LYS A 134 -8.74 9.73 25.45
C LYS A 134 -9.16 8.88 26.63
N ALA A 135 -8.18 8.55 27.49
CA ALA A 135 -8.43 7.94 28.79
C ALA A 135 -8.74 9.01 29.84
N ALA A 136 -9.57 8.67 30.83
CA ALA A 136 -9.89 9.56 31.94
C ALA A 136 -8.60 10.09 32.63
N GLY A 137 -8.51 11.42 32.80
CA GLY A 137 -7.37 12.08 33.44
C GLY A 137 -6.06 12.05 32.63
N LYS A 138 -6.10 11.63 31.36
CA LYS A 138 -4.94 11.64 30.45
C LYS A 138 -5.17 12.62 29.29
N ASN A 139 -4.05 12.98 28.67
CA ASN A 139 -4.03 13.71 27.41
C ASN A 139 -4.68 12.87 26.29
N ALA A 140 -5.36 13.55 25.37
CA ALA A 140 -5.81 12.88 24.15
C ALA A 140 -4.60 12.43 23.30
N VAL A 141 -4.76 11.30 22.62
CA VAL A 141 -3.77 10.75 21.70
C VAL A 141 -4.40 10.49 20.35
N LEU A 142 -3.61 10.65 19.30
CA LEU A 142 -3.89 10.08 17.99
C LEU A 142 -3.25 8.70 17.95
N ASN A 143 -4.08 7.68 17.81
CA ASN A 143 -3.69 6.30 17.68
C ASN A 143 -3.99 5.82 16.27
N TRP A 144 -3.27 4.81 15.80
CA TRP A 144 -3.52 4.22 14.50
C TRP A 144 -3.31 2.71 14.51
N ALA A 145 -3.91 2.04 13.53
CA ALA A 145 -3.73 0.62 13.22
C ALA A 145 -3.99 0.38 11.73
N TYR A 146 -3.53 -0.74 11.20
CA TYR A 146 -3.83 -1.14 9.83
C TYR A 146 -5.33 -1.41 9.65
N GLY A 147 -5.90 -0.97 8.52
CA GLY A 147 -7.33 -1.09 8.22
C GLY A 147 -7.83 -2.51 7.93
N ASN A 148 -6.91 -3.48 7.91
CA ASN A 148 -7.20 -4.92 7.82
C ASN A 148 -7.15 -5.62 9.20
N GLY A 149 -7.05 -4.85 10.29
CA GLY A 149 -7.17 -5.33 11.67
C GLY A 149 -6.11 -6.31 12.14
N VAL A 150 -4.98 -6.32 11.45
CA VAL A 150 -3.95 -7.33 11.63
C VAL A 150 -2.62 -6.65 11.86
N GLN A 151 -1.99 -6.90 13.01
CA GLN A 151 -0.54 -7.01 12.98
C GLN A 151 -0.21 -8.41 12.47
N GLY A 152 0.79 -8.46 11.60
CA GLY A 152 1.31 -9.74 11.24
C GLY A 152 1.65 -10.53 12.50
N SER A 153 1.37 -11.83 12.47
CA SER A 153 1.35 -12.76 13.59
C SER A 153 0.03 -13.22 14.14
N GLY A 154 -1.10 -12.89 13.51
CA GLY A 154 -2.40 -13.25 14.11
C GLY A 154 -2.57 -12.69 15.53
N GLY A 155 -1.79 -11.66 15.88
CA GLY A 155 -1.92 -10.95 17.14
C GLY A 155 -3.11 -10.00 17.09
N ALA A 156 -3.60 -9.64 18.28
CA ALA A 156 -4.57 -8.57 18.44
C ALA A 156 -4.07 -7.31 17.69
N PRO A 157 -4.98 -6.49 17.15
CA PRO A 157 -4.58 -5.31 16.40
C PRO A 157 -3.63 -4.44 17.24
N THR A 158 -2.44 -4.16 16.71
CA THR A 158 -1.47 -3.32 17.43
C THR A 158 -1.81 -1.87 17.19
N VAL A 159 -2.44 -1.29 18.19
CA VAL A 159 -2.63 0.14 18.29
C VAL A 159 -1.27 0.79 18.52
N GLN A 160 -0.90 1.70 17.62
CA GLN A 160 0.32 2.49 17.73
C GLN A 160 -0.04 3.94 18.03
N THR A 161 0.68 4.55 18.96
CA THR A 161 0.51 5.99 19.22
C THR A 161 1.20 6.77 18.12
N LEU A 162 0.41 7.50 17.32
CA LEU A 162 0.93 8.41 16.32
C LEU A 162 1.44 9.70 16.98
N ARG A 163 0.66 10.27 17.90
CA ARG A 163 1.00 11.53 18.57
C ARG A 163 0.22 11.71 19.87
N THR A 164 0.90 12.17 20.91
CA THR A 164 0.24 12.67 22.14
C THR A 164 -0.07 14.15 21.98
N LEU A 165 -1.33 14.52 22.25
CA LEU A 165 -1.81 15.90 22.15
C LEU A 165 -1.84 16.48 23.56
N SER A 166 -1.28 17.67 23.79
CA SER A 166 -1.27 18.31 25.12
C SER A 166 -2.67 18.80 25.60
N GLY A 167 -3.74 18.32 24.97
CA GLY A 167 -5.12 18.74 25.17
C GLY A 167 -5.93 17.79 26.04
N SER A 168 -7.01 18.32 26.60
CA SER A 168 -7.95 17.60 27.44
C SER A 168 -9.03 16.86 26.65
N ASP A 169 -9.36 17.16 25.40
CA ASP A 169 -10.46 16.48 24.68
C ASP A 169 -10.06 15.80 23.37
N LEU A 170 -10.96 14.96 22.85
CA LEU A 170 -10.77 14.21 21.62
C LEU A 170 -10.57 15.13 20.41
N SER A 171 -9.64 14.72 19.56
CA SER A 171 -9.34 15.34 18.28
C SER A 171 -10.20 14.75 17.16
N HIS A 172 -10.36 15.51 16.08
CA HIS A 172 -11.11 15.13 14.88
C HIS A 172 -10.11 15.08 13.72
N PRO A 173 -9.38 13.96 13.53
CA PRO A 173 -8.43 13.85 12.45
C PRO A 173 -9.15 13.69 11.09
N ASP A 174 -8.60 14.31 10.05
CA ASP A 174 -8.93 14.08 8.64
C ASP A 174 -7.64 14.11 7.81
N SER A 175 -7.60 13.41 6.68
CA SER A 175 -6.35 13.21 5.94
C SER A 175 -6.51 13.14 4.42
N VAL A 176 -5.47 13.59 3.72
CA VAL A 176 -5.31 13.38 2.29
C VAL A 176 -3.84 13.16 1.97
N GLY A 177 -3.52 12.01 1.37
CA GLY A 177 -2.14 11.59 1.14
C GLY A 177 -1.33 11.57 2.45
N SER A 178 -0.25 12.36 2.50
CA SER A 178 0.59 12.48 3.70
C SER A 178 0.12 13.57 4.67
N LEU A 179 -0.82 14.43 4.28
CA LEU A 179 -1.31 15.52 5.10
C LEU A 179 -2.36 14.99 6.10
N LEU A 180 -2.18 15.33 7.37
CA LEU A 180 -3.12 15.08 8.44
C LEU A 180 -3.51 16.41 9.06
N VAL A 181 -4.80 16.72 9.06
CA VAL A 181 -5.36 17.83 9.84
C VAL A 181 -6.04 17.27 11.08
N TYR A 182 -5.89 17.93 12.22
CA TYR A 182 -6.55 17.52 13.46
C TYR A 182 -6.72 18.72 14.40
N GLN A 183 -7.73 18.67 15.26
CA GLN A 183 -7.90 19.68 16.32
C GLN A 183 -7.24 19.25 17.64
N VAL A 184 -6.89 20.23 18.47
CA VAL A 184 -6.41 20.05 19.84
C VAL A 184 -7.21 20.96 20.75
N ASN A 185 -7.89 20.37 21.73
CA ASN A 185 -8.69 21.07 22.71
C ASN A 185 -7.91 21.15 24.02
N THR A 186 -7.40 22.32 24.37
CA THR A 186 -6.65 22.52 25.63
C THR A 186 -7.54 23.24 26.66
N PRO A 187 -7.48 22.85 27.95
CA PRO A 187 -8.22 23.55 28.98
C PRO A 187 -7.94 25.04 28.97
N ASN A 188 -9.00 25.85 29.09
CA ASN A 188 -8.93 27.32 29.14
C ASN A 188 -8.34 27.99 27.89
N LYS A 189 -8.25 27.28 26.76
CA LYS A 189 -7.91 27.85 25.46
C LYS A 189 -8.99 27.52 24.45
N ALA A 190 -9.14 28.39 23.47
CA ALA A 190 -9.97 28.09 22.32
C ALA A 190 -9.36 26.91 21.53
N PRO A 191 -10.17 25.95 21.07
CA PRO A 191 -9.75 24.83 20.23
C PRO A 191 -8.88 25.22 19.05
N GLN A 192 -7.81 24.47 18.82
CA GLN A 192 -6.78 24.81 17.85
C GLN A 192 -6.69 23.74 16.77
N ILE A 193 -6.57 24.13 15.51
CA ILE A 193 -6.47 23.21 14.37
C ILE A 193 -5.04 23.20 13.87
N TYR A 194 -4.48 22.00 13.75
CA TYR A 194 -3.12 21.77 13.30
C TYR A 194 -3.10 20.98 12.00
N LEU A 195 -2.17 21.34 11.11
CA LEU A 195 -1.79 20.59 9.93
C LEU A 195 -0.43 19.94 10.17
N TRP A 196 -0.29 18.67 9.80
CA TRP A 196 0.98 17.96 9.85
C TRP A 196 1.23 17.16 8.58
N ASN A 197 2.42 17.30 8.01
CA ASN A 197 2.86 16.47 6.90
C ASN A 197 3.59 15.23 7.44
N ARG A 198 2.92 14.07 7.41
CA ARG A 198 3.43 12.81 7.94
C ARG A 198 4.62 12.26 7.16
N ALA A 199 4.82 12.67 5.90
CA ALA A 199 6.02 12.33 5.13
C ALA A 199 7.30 12.97 5.74
N GLN A 200 7.12 14.02 6.54
CA GLN A 200 8.17 14.66 7.32
C GLN A 200 7.86 14.44 8.80
N ALA A 201 7.92 13.20 9.27
CA ALA A 201 7.46 12.83 10.62
C ALA A 201 8.12 13.66 11.75
N ASN A 202 9.35 14.13 11.55
CA ASN A 202 10.07 14.99 12.50
C ASN A 202 9.68 16.48 12.44
N SER A 203 8.85 16.88 11.48
CA SER A 203 8.35 18.25 11.38
C SER A 203 7.35 18.56 12.49
N ALA A 204 7.41 19.80 12.98
CA ALA A 204 6.41 20.29 13.92
C ALA A 204 5.08 20.53 13.18
N PRO A 205 3.94 20.11 13.75
CA PRO A 205 2.62 20.50 13.24
C PRO A 205 2.46 22.02 13.21
N VAL A 206 1.84 22.53 12.16
CA VAL A 206 1.60 23.95 11.93
C VAL A 206 0.20 24.30 12.45
N LEU A 207 0.09 25.29 13.33
CA LEU A 207 -1.21 25.85 13.74
C LEU A 207 -1.80 26.64 12.57
N ILE A 208 -3.00 26.26 12.11
CA ILE A 208 -3.63 26.89 10.95
C ILE A 208 -4.88 27.70 11.30
N ALA A 209 -5.58 27.36 12.39
CA ALA A 209 -6.77 28.08 12.81
C ALA A 209 -7.14 27.81 14.27
N THR A 210 -8.07 28.60 14.80
CA THR A 210 -8.78 28.33 16.07
C THR A 210 -10.22 27.95 15.74
N GLY A 211 -10.63 26.74 16.07
CA GLY A 211 -11.93 26.17 15.72
C GLY A 211 -12.03 24.67 15.99
N TRP A 212 -13.11 24.08 15.49
CA TRP A 212 -13.45 22.66 15.61
C TRP A 212 -13.69 22.00 14.26
N ASP A 213 -13.75 20.67 14.26
CA ASP A 213 -14.21 19.81 13.18
C ASP A 213 -13.51 20.09 11.84
N PRO A 214 -12.17 20.00 11.76
CA PRO A 214 -11.47 20.25 10.53
C PRO A 214 -11.73 19.15 9.49
N SER A 215 -11.88 19.55 8.23
CA SER A 215 -11.83 18.67 7.06
C SER A 215 -10.88 19.23 6.01
N ILE A 216 -10.11 18.37 5.36
CA ILE A 216 -9.15 18.74 4.32
C ILE A 216 -9.71 18.43 2.93
N SER A 217 -9.50 19.34 1.96
CA SER A 217 -9.96 19.16 0.59
C SER A 217 -9.21 18.02 -0.11
N ALA A 218 -9.85 17.38 -1.09
CA ALA A 218 -9.30 16.22 -1.81
C ALA A 218 -8.00 16.52 -2.58
N ASP A 219 -7.74 17.78 -2.92
CA ASP A 219 -6.51 18.26 -3.54
C ASP A 219 -5.44 18.69 -2.52
N GLY A 220 -5.76 18.66 -1.22
CA GLY A 220 -4.88 19.04 -0.13
C GLY A 220 -4.54 20.53 -0.08
N THR A 221 -5.35 21.40 -0.69
CA THR A 221 -5.06 22.85 -0.77
C THR A 221 -5.82 23.70 0.22
N HIS A 222 -6.92 23.21 0.80
CA HIS A 222 -7.75 23.95 1.74
C HIS A 222 -8.18 23.10 2.94
N VAL A 223 -8.42 23.76 4.07
CA VAL A 223 -9.06 23.16 5.25
C VAL A 223 -10.33 23.93 5.57
N ALA A 224 -11.43 23.21 5.78
CA ALA A 224 -12.68 23.72 6.30
C ALA A 224 -12.80 23.37 7.78
N PHE A 225 -13.45 24.23 8.56
CA PHE A 225 -13.64 24.03 10.00
C PHE A 225 -14.74 24.94 10.51
N VAL A 226 -15.20 24.73 11.75
CA VAL A 226 -16.14 25.63 12.41
C VAL A 226 -15.44 26.51 13.44
N THR A 227 -15.85 27.77 13.56
CA THR A 227 -15.44 28.64 14.67
C THR A 227 -16.58 29.55 15.11
N THR A 228 -16.45 30.16 16.29
CA THR A 228 -17.52 30.99 16.87
C THR A 228 -17.45 32.41 16.36
N THR A 229 -18.61 32.99 16.05
CA THR A 229 -18.75 34.43 15.80
C THR A 229 -19.47 35.09 16.96
N ALA A 230 -19.06 36.32 17.29
CA ALA A 230 -19.69 37.08 18.37
C ALA A 230 -21.09 37.61 18.02
N SER A 231 -21.41 37.82 16.73
CA SER A 231 -22.72 38.34 16.30
C SER A 231 -23.09 37.93 14.85
N PRO A 232 -24.23 37.22 14.64
CA PRO A 232 -25.01 36.53 15.67
C PRO A 232 -24.15 35.45 16.36
N ALA A 233 -24.41 35.23 17.65
CA ALA A 233 -23.67 34.25 18.45
C ALA A 233 -23.97 32.83 17.96
N GLY A 234 -22.93 32.09 17.58
CA GLY A 234 -23.06 30.72 17.07
C GLY A 234 -21.78 30.25 16.39
N THR A 235 -21.70 28.97 16.07
CA THR A 235 -20.64 28.42 15.21
C THR A 235 -20.96 28.73 13.74
N ASN A 236 -19.92 28.96 12.94
CA ASN A 236 -19.95 29.18 11.49
C ASN A 236 -18.83 28.40 10.83
N VAL A 237 -19.04 27.99 9.58
CA VAL A 237 -18.03 27.29 8.78
C VAL A 237 -17.10 28.32 8.11
N TYR A 238 -15.81 28.03 8.17
CA TYR A 238 -14.73 28.79 7.57
C TYR A 238 -13.85 27.89 6.73
N THR A 239 -13.15 28.48 5.75
CA THR A 239 -12.07 27.83 5.02
C THR A 239 -10.77 28.62 5.14
N VAL A 240 -9.65 27.91 5.05
CA VAL A 240 -8.29 28.48 4.98
C VAL A 240 -7.50 27.78 3.87
N ALA A 241 -6.79 28.57 3.06
CA ALA A 241 -5.89 28.05 2.05
C ALA A 241 -4.55 27.65 2.66
N LEU A 242 -4.06 26.45 2.36
CA LEU A 242 -2.80 25.92 2.89
C LEU A 242 -1.56 26.54 2.22
N SER A 243 -1.74 27.30 1.13
CA SER A 243 -0.71 28.20 0.59
C SER A 243 -0.40 29.37 1.53
N ASN A 244 -1.34 29.71 2.43
CA ASN A 244 -1.18 30.73 3.46
C ASN A 244 -1.89 30.29 4.76
N PRO A 245 -1.32 29.31 5.48
CA PRO A 245 -1.99 28.64 6.60
C PRO A 245 -2.24 29.54 7.82
N SER A 246 -1.59 30.70 7.91
CA SER A 246 -1.85 31.72 8.93
C SER A 246 -2.54 32.97 8.37
N GLY A 247 -3.08 32.85 7.15
CA GLY A 247 -3.74 33.92 6.42
C GLY A 247 -5.16 34.21 6.93
N THR A 248 -5.83 35.11 6.20
CA THR A 248 -7.21 35.49 6.50
C THR A 248 -8.15 34.29 6.35
N LEU A 249 -8.93 34.01 7.40
CA LEU A 249 -9.96 32.98 7.37
C LEU A 249 -11.14 33.44 6.52
N ASN A 250 -11.64 32.58 5.62
CA ASN A 250 -12.80 32.89 4.79
C ASN A 250 -14.08 32.30 5.40
N GLN A 251 -14.98 33.14 5.89
CA GLN A 251 -16.29 32.67 6.37
C GLN A 251 -17.20 32.32 5.20
N VAL A 252 -17.73 31.10 5.17
CA VAL A 252 -18.58 30.63 4.06
C VAL A 252 -20.07 30.58 4.43
N THR A 253 -20.42 30.42 5.71
CA THR A 253 -21.82 30.42 6.20
C THR A 253 -22.21 31.74 6.87
N ALA A 254 -23.44 32.21 6.66
CA ALA A 254 -24.11 33.31 7.35
C ALA A 254 -25.25 32.87 8.29
N GLY A 255 -25.77 33.82 9.08
CA GLY A 255 -27.01 33.64 9.86
C GLY A 255 -26.85 33.14 11.30
N GLY A 256 -25.67 32.68 11.72
CA GLY A 256 -25.39 32.34 13.13
C GLY A 256 -26.14 31.11 13.66
N GLY A 257 -26.48 30.16 12.79
CA GLY A 257 -27.37 29.03 13.08
C GLY A 257 -26.77 27.83 13.83
N GLY A 258 -25.51 27.87 14.25
CA GLY A 258 -24.88 26.69 14.85
C GLY A 258 -24.63 25.60 13.79
N PHE A 259 -23.42 25.58 13.25
CA PHE A 259 -22.97 24.57 12.29
C PHE A 259 -21.91 23.67 12.91
N ALA A 260 -21.84 22.42 12.44
CA ALA A 260 -20.86 21.42 12.89
C ALA A 260 -20.43 20.52 11.73
N ASN A 261 -19.34 19.77 11.94
CA ASN A 261 -18.95 18.65 11.06
C ASN A 261 -18.86 18.99 9.55
N PRO A 262 -18.17 20.08 9.14
CA PRO A 262 -18.00 20.39 7.73
C PRO A 262 -17.10 19.34 7.05
N VAL A 263 -17.49 18.88 5.87
CA VAL A 263 -16.73 17.94 5.04
C VAL A 263 -16.72 18.43 3.60
N TYR A 264 -15.54 18.45 2.98
CA TYR A 264 -15.41 18.79 1.56
C TYR A 264 -16.11 17.79 0.66
N THR A 265 -16.77 18.31 -0.38
CA THR A 265 -17.19 17.49 -1.51
C THR A 265 -15.95 16.88 -2.18
N PRO A 266 -16.06 15.70 -2.82
CA PRO A 266 -14.91 15.00 -3.41
C PRO A 266 -14.15 15.82 -4.46
N ASN A 267 -14.83 16.74 -5.15
CA ASN A 267 -14.23 17.66 -6.12
C ASN A 267 -13.63 18.93 -5.48
N GLY A 268 -13.73 19.10 -4.16
CA GLY A 268 -13.23 20.25 -3.41
C GLY A 268 -14.01 21.55 -3.60
N THR A 269 -15.09 21.58 -4.40
CA THR A 269 -15.80 22.82 -4.76
C THR A 269 -17.01 23.14 -3.88
N GLY A 270 -17.30 22.30 -2.90
CA GLY A 270 -18.46 22.41 -2.01
C GLY A 270 -18.17 21.88 -0.62
N LEU A 271 -19.04 22.22 0.32
CA LEU A 271 -19.06 21.67 1.67
C LEU A 271 -20.42 21.04 1.96
N VAL A 272 -20.38 20.02 2.78
CA VAL A 272 -21.53 19.46 3.48
C VAL A 272 -21.30 19.66 4.97
N PHE A 273 -22.31 20.07 5.71
CA PHE A 273 -22.20 20.31 7.15
C PHE A 273 -23.54 20.06 7.85
N GLU A 274 -23.47 19.85 9.15
CA GLU A 274 -24.63 19.70 10.01
C GLU A 274 -25.11 21.08 10.49
N ARG A 275 -26.42 21.32 10.45
CA ARG A 275 -27.08 22.54 10.94
C ARG A 275 -27.87 22.23 12.22
N LEU A 276 -27.59 23.00 13.27
CA LEU A 276 -28.07 22.82 14.64
C LEU A 276 -29.01 23.95 15.11
N ASP A 277 -29.63 24.68 14.17
CA ASP A 277 -30.35 25.94 14.42
C ASP A 277 -31.73 25.79 15.09
N GLY A 278 -32.12 24.57 15.47
CA GLY A 278 -33.36 24.29 16.19
C GLY A 278 -34.64 24.31 15.32
N THR A 279 -34.56 24.63 14.02
CA THR A 279 -35.72 24.64 13.10
C THR A 279 -36.04 23.28 12.48
N GLY A 280 -35.14 22.33 12.65
CA GLY A 280 -35.10 21.00 12.03
C GLY A 280 -33.62 20.62 11.97
N LYS A 281 -33.27 19.44 12.44
CA LYS A 281 -31.87 18.97 12.41
C LYS A 281 -31.58 18.53 10.98
N ASP A 282 -30.79 19.27 10.24
CA ASP A 282 -30.58 19.03 8.80
C ASP A 282 -29.09 18.90 8.47
N VAL A 283 -28.77 18.12 7.43
CA VAL A 283 -27.47 18.14 6.77
C VAL A 283 -27.62 18.93 5.49
N ASP A 284 -26.86 20.02 5.39
CA ASP A 284 -26.96 20.99 4.30
C ASP A 284 -25.69 21.00 3.46
N THR A 285 -25.81 21.50 2.23
CA THR A 285 -24.68 21.74 1.34
C THR A 285 -24.63 23.18 0.81
N LEU A 286 -23.41 23.60 0.47
CA LEU A 286 -23.03 24.91 -0.03
C LEU A 286 -21.87 24.78 -1.01
N SER A 287 -21.85 25.57 -2.09
CA SER A 287 -20.65 25.71 -2.93
C SER A 287 -19.64 26.65 -2.29
N VAL A 288 -18.36 26.26 -2.31
CA VAL A 288 -17.24 27.03 -1.74
C VAL A 288 -16.11 27.25 -2.74
N ALA A 289 -16.45 27.56 -3.99
CA ALA A 289 -15.46 27.95 -5.00
C ALA A 289 -14.50 29.03 -4.44
N ALA A 290 -13.25 29.04 -4.90
CA ALA A 290 -12.23 29.97 -4.40
C ALA A 290 -12.73 31.43 -4.46
N GLY A 291 -12.74 32.11 -3.30
CA GLY A 291 -13.26 33.48 -3.17
C GLY A 291 -14.78 33.60 -3.05
N ALA A 292 -15.51 32.50 -2.83
CA ALA A 292 -16.95 32.52 -2.61
C ALA A 292 -17.31 33.42 -1.43
N ALA A 293 -18.28 34.31 -1.67
CA ALA A 293 -18.85 35.15 -0.63
C ALA A 293 -19.63 34.30 0.38
N LYS A 294 -19.64 34.75 1.63
CA LYS A 294 -20.46 34.20 2.70
C LYS A 294 -21.93 34.10 2.27
N SER A 295 -22.55 32.92 2.39
CA SER A 295 -23.93 32.65 1.96
C SER A 295 -24.84 32.33 3.14
N ALA A 296 -26.11 32.77 3.08
CA ALA A 296 -27.20 32.32 3.96
C ALA A 296 -28.13 31.30 3.26
N ALA A 297 -27.89 31.02 1.98
CA ALA A 297 -28.69 30.10 1.18
C ALA A 297 -27.99 28.74 1.18
N TYR A 298 -28.58 27.78 1.89
CA TYR A 298 -28.12 26.40 1.98
C TYR A 298 -29.17 25.47 1.38
N THR A 299 -28.73 24.31 0.91
CA THR A 299 -29.64 23.29 0.35
C THR A 299 -29.63 22.05 1.25
N GLU A 300 -30.79 21.65 1.77
CA GLU A 300 -30.93 20.38 2.51
C GLU A 300 -30.64 19.23 1.55
N ILE A 301 -29.70 18.35 1.95
CA ILE A 301 -29.21 17.24 1.12
C ILE A 301 -30.31 16.23 0.83
N VAL A 302 -31.25 16.05 1.76
CA VAL A 302 -32.42 15.21 1.57
C VAL A 302 -33.64 15.97 2.10
N PRO A 303 -34.31 16.76 1.25
CA PRO A 303 -35.37 17.67 1.68
C PRO A 303 -36.45 17.02 2.56
N GLY A 304 -36.74 17.64 3.70
CA GLY A 304 -37.80 17.25 4.62
C GLY A 304 -37.51 16.00 5.45
N THR A 305 -36.27 15.52 5.48
CA THR A 305 -35.94 14.26 6.18
C THR A 305 -35.25 14.42 7.51
N LYS A 306 -34.80 15.64 7.83
CA LYS A 306 -34.25 16.00 9.15
C LYS A 306 -33.18 15.02 9.64
N ILE A 307 -32.23 14.70 8.76
CA ILE A 307 -31.13 13.77 9.06
C ILE A 307 -30.12 14.48 9.98
N LEU A 308 -29.66 13.78 11.01
CA LEU A 308 -28.66 14.26 11.98
C LEU A 308 -27.36 13.46 11.85
N GLY A 309 -26.24 14.16 12.01
CA GLY A 309 -24.92 13.65 12.36
C GLY A 309 -23.85 13.80 11.28
N GLN A 310 -22.69 13.17 11.49
CA GLN A 310 -21.47 13.51 10.74
C GLN A 310 -21.55 13.01 9.29
N PRO A 311 -21.45 13.90 8.28
CA PRO A 311 -21.36 13.53 6.87
C PRO A 311 -20.02 12.87 6.54
N ALA A 312 -20.01 11.90 5.63
CA ALA A 312 -18.81 11.28 5.09
C ALA A 312 -19.04 10.81 3.65
N PHE A 313 -18.18 11.23 2.72
CA PHE A 313 -18.27 10.81 1.32
C PHE A 313 -17.61 9.46 1.07
N ARG A 314 -18.32 8.59 0.34
CA ARG A 314 -17.83 7.34 -0.23
C ARG A 314 -17.38 7.59 -1.67
N PRO A 315 -16.06 7.52 -1.95
CA PRO A 315 -15.52 7.67 -3.30
C PRO A 315 -16.18 6.73 -4.31
N VAL A 316 -16.42 7.23 -5.53
CA VAL A 316 -16.60 6.38 -6.72
C VAL A 316 -15.28 6.30 -7.47
N VAL A 317 -14.61 5.17 -7.28
CA VAL A 317 -13.38 4.78 -7.97
C VAL A 317 -13.69 3.57 -8.83
N GLN A 318 -13.12 3.57 -10.03
CA GLN A 318 -13.20 2.48 -10.99
C GLN A 318 -11.85 1.78 -11.01
N ASP A 319 -11.80 0.56 -10.47
CA ASP A 319 -10.57 -0.22 -10.41
C ASP A 319 -10.33 -0.98 -11.71
N SER A 320 -9.15 -1.55 -11.86
CA SER A 320 -8.76 -2.26 -13.08
C SER A 320 -8.23 -3.66 -12.81
N VAL A 321 -8.59 -4.59 -13.69
CA VAL A 321 -7.97 -5.90 -13.80
C VAL A 321 -7.39 -6.02 -15.19
N THR A 322 -6.09 -6.20 -15.27
CA THR A 322 -5.35 -6.24 -16.52
C THR A 322 -4.71 -7.61 -16.70
N ARG A 323 -5.05 -8.32 -17.77
CA ARG A 323 -4.37 -9.57 -18.13
C ARG A 323 -3.17 -9.31 -19.02
N ILE A 324 -1.99 -9.74 -18.58
CA ILE A 324 -0.72 -9.62 -19.31
C ILE A 324 -0.28 -11.04 -19.70
N ALA A 325 -0.39 -11.36 -20.98
CA ALA A 325 -0.23 -12.73 -21.49
C ALA A 325 0.23 -12.77 -22.95
N GLY A 326 1.23 -13.60 -23.25
CA GLY A 326 1.61 -13.96 -24.61
C GLY A 326 1.05 -15.31 -25.05
N GLY A 327 1.41 -15.75 -26.26
CA GLY A 327 1.07 -17.08 -26.76
C GLY A 327 1.79 -18.22 -26.03
N ASP A 328 2.92 -17.91 -25.39
CA ASP A 328 3.69 -18.81 -24.54
C ASP A 328 4.40 -18.02 -23.43
N ARG A 329 5.27 -18.68 -22.66
CA ARG A 329 5.99 -18.07 -21.53
C ARG A 329 7.02 -17.01 -21.95
N LEU A 330 7.59 -17.10 -23.15
CA LEU A 330 8.50 -16.07 -23.68
C LEU A 330 7.67 -14.84 -24.04
N GLY A 331 6.54 -15.06 -24.73
CA GLY A 331 5.57 -14.04 -25.06
C GLY A 331 5.00 -13.33 -23.84
N THR A 332 4.66 -14.06 -22.77
CA THR A 332 4.18 -13.43 -21.52
C THR A 332 5.25 -12.53 -20.90
N ALA A 333 6.51 -12.98 -20.83
CA ALA A 333 7.59 -12.14 -20.31
C ALA A 333 7.83 -10.89 -21.17
N ILE A 334 7.69 -11.00 -22.50
CA ILE A 334 7.72 -9.85 -23.41
C ILE A 334 6.54 -8.91 -23.13
N LYS A 335 5.34 -9.44 -22.87
CA LYS A 335 4.16 -8.62 -22.54
C LYS A 335 4.27 -7.92 -21.19
N VAL A 336 4.84 -8.58 -20.19
CA VAL A 336 5.25 -7.98 -18.90
C VAL A 336 6.29 -6.87 -19.12
N SER A 337 7.23 -7.08 -20.04
CA SER A 337 8.18 -6.02 -20.38
C SER A 337 7.48 -4.81 -21.04
N GLN A 338 6.51 -5.06 -21.92
CA GLN A 338 5.76 -4.04 -22.66
C GLN A 338 4.71 -3.30 -21.83
N SER A 339 4.19 -3.88 -20.73
CA SER A 339 3.26 -3.20 -19.82
C SER A 339 3.95 -2.14 -18.97
N ARG A 340 5.26 -2.28 -18.72
CA ARG A 340 5.99 -1.43 -17.77
C ARG A 340 7.10 -0.59 -18.37
N TRP A 341 7.86 -1.13 -19.32
CA TRP A 341 9.11 -0.52 -19.77
C TRP A 341 8.93 0.23 -21.09
N SER A 342 9.32 1.50 -21.11
CA SER A 342 9.22 2.36 -22.27
C SER A 342 10.20 1.93 -23.38
N SER A 343 9.88 2.27 -24.63
CA SER A 343 10.79 2.02 -25.75
C SER A 343 11.94 3.01 -25.72
N ALA A 344 13.18 2.52 -25.72
CA ALA A 344 14.37 3.35 -25.62
C ALA A 344 14.48 4.34 -26.80
N GLY A 345 14.80 5.59 -26.48
CA GLY A 345 14.96 6.66 -27.49
C GLY A 345 13.65 7.19 -28.09
N VAL A 346 12.48 6.69 -27.65
CA VAL A 346 11.17 7.20 -28.09
C VAL A 346 10.67 8.24 -27.09
N ALA A 347 10.69 9.52 -27.48
CA ALA A 347 10.15 10.59 -26.66
C ALA A 347 8.65 10.34 -26.39
N LYS A 348 8.26 10.36 -25.11
CA LYS A 348 6.87 10.11 -24.64
C LYS A 348 6.36 8.67 -24.86
N SER A 349 7.23 7.67 -25.01
CA SER A 349 6.79 6.28 -24.82
C SER A 349 6.31 6.13 -23.37
N PRO A 350 5.10 5.64 -23.12
CA PRO A 350 4.65 5.44 -21.77
C PRO A 350 5.40 4.24 -21.14
N GLY A 351 5.41 4.16 -19.80
CA GLY A 351 6.29 3.29 -19.01
C GLY A 351 7.58 3.95 -18.49
N VAL A 352 8.38 3.16 -17.76
CA VAL A 352 9.67 3.57 -17.15
C VAL A 352 10.83 3.13 -18.03
N ALA A 353 11.90 3.91 -18.13
CA ALA A 353 13.08 3.52 -18.90
C ALA A 353 13.83 2.35 -18.23
N ALA A 354 14.11 1.29 -18.98
CA ALA A 354 14.88 0.15 -18.48
C ALA A 354 16.37 0.50 -18.41
N LYS A 355 17.02 0.16 -17.30
CA LYS A 355 18.47 0.37 -17.12
C LYS A 355 19.29 -0.87 -17.47
N ALA A 356 18.69 -2.05 -17.39
CA ALA A 356 19.29 -3.33 -17.76
C ALA A 356 18.21 -4.33 -18.15
N VAL A 357 18.61 -5.54 -18.54
CA VAL A 357 17.71 -6.70 -18.69
C VAL A 357 18.28 -7.86 -17.89
N VAL A 358 17.41 -8.62 -17.22
CA VAL A 358 17.75 -9.93 -16.65
C VAL A 358 17.21 -11.01 -17.56
N LEU A 359 18.07 -11.92 -18.01
CA LEU A 359 17.75 -12.99 -18.94
C LEU A 359 18.01 -14.35 -18.30
N THR A 360 17.02 -15.24 -18.36
CA THR A 360 17.12 -16.63 -17.89
C THR A 360 16.67 -17.63 -18.94
N ARG A 361 16.93 -18.91 -18.71
CA ARG A 361 16.42 -20.01 -19.55
C ARG A 361 14.92 -20.19 -19.35
N SER A 362 14.22 -20.65 -20.39
CA SER A 362 12.76 -20.76 -20.38
C SER A 362 12.22 -22.09 -19.88
N ASP A 363 13.03 -23.13 -19.79
CA ASP A 363 12.61 -24.52 -19.58
C ASP A 363 12.84 -25.06 -18.16
N GLN A 364 13.68 -24.42 -17.35
CA GLN A 364 13.97 -24.78 -15.95
C GLN A 364 14.12 -23.53 -15.07
N PHE A 365 13.62 -23.59 -13.82
CA PHE A 365 13.59 -22.45 -12.91
C PHE A 365 14.83 -22.29 -12.02
N ALA A 366 15.65 -23.33 -11.89
CA ALA A 366 16.61 -23.48 -10.79
C ALA A 366 17.54 -22.26 -10.59
N ASP A 367 18.11 -21.75 -11.68
CA ASP A 367 19.03 -20.60 -11.65
C ASP A 367 18.32 -19.23 -11.61
N ALA A 368 16.99 -19.22 -11.68
CA ALA A 368 16.19 -18.02 -11.89
C ALA A 368 15.49 -17.50 -10.62
N LEU A 369 15.44 -18.28 -9.54
CA LEU A 369 14.62 -17.99 -8.35
C LEU A 369 15.01 -16.73 -7.57
N GLY A 370 16.24 -16.21 -7.76
CA GLY A 370 16.65 -14.88 -7.28
C GLY A 370 16.53 -13.76 -8.32
N GLY A 371 16.12 -14.10 -9.54
CA GLY A 371 16.16 -13.21 -10.70
C GLY A 371 15.18 -12.04 -10.61
N SER A 372 13.99 -12.24 -10.03
CA SER A 372 13.01 -11.14 -9.87
C SER A 372 13.53 -10.02 -8.97
N ALA A 373 14.23 -10.39 -7.88
CA ALA A 373 14.88 -9.42 -6.99
C ALA A 373 15.98 -8.65 -7.72
N LEU A 374 16.81 -9.34 -8.53
CA LEU A 374 17.84 -8.68 -9.35
C LEU A 374 17.22 -7.77 -10.40
N ALA A 375 16.17 -8.20 -11.09
CA ALA A 375 15.50 -7.41 -12.12
C ALA A 375 14.93 -6.11 -11.55
N ALA A 376 14.32 -6.17 -10.37
CA ALA A 376 13.88 -4.99 -9.64
C ALA A 376 15.08 -4.10 -9.22
N LYS A 377 16.14 -4.68 -8.64
CA LYS A 377 17.36 -3.94 -8.25
C LYS A 377 17.94 -3.12 -9.40
N VAL A 378 18.08 -3.76 -10.56
CA VAL A 378 18.71 -3.13 -11.72
C VAL A 378 17.73 -2.25 -12.49
N GLY A 379 16.44 -2.23 -12.15
CA GLY A 379 15.42 -1.47 -12.85
C GLY A 379 15.27 -1.93 -14.30
N GLY A 380 14.99 -3.21 -14.50
CA GLY A 380 14.82 -3.81 -15.83
C GLY A 380 13.84 -4.99 -15.88
N PRO A 381 13.37 -5.40 -17.06
CA PRO A 381 12.52 -6.58 -17.20
C PRO A 381 13.31 -7.88 -16.97
N LEU A 382 12.59 -8.91 -16.55
CA LEU A 382 13.05 -10.30 -16.55
C LEU A 382 12.47 -11.02 -17.77
N LEU A 383 13.34 -11.40 -18.69
CA LEU A 383 13.00 -12.12 -19.92
C LEU A 383 13.50 -13.56 -19.90
N LEU A 384 12.90 -14.40 -20.74
CA LEU A 384 13.25 -15.82 -20.86
C LEU A 384 13.63 -16.14 -22.30
N THR A 385 14.58 -17.05 -22.51
CA THR A 385 14.97 -17.57 -23.85
C THR A 385 15.26 -19.07 -23.79
N GLN A 386 15.35 -19.76 -24.93
CA GLN A 386 15.76 -21.17 -24.93
C GLN A 386 17.25 -21.33 -24.56
N THR A 387 17.63 -22.49 -24.01
CA THR A 387 19.04 -22.80 -23.65
C THR A 387 20.01 -22.68 -24.81
N ALA A 388 19.62 -23.14 -25.99
CA ALA A 388 20.51 -23.26 -27.15
C ALA A 388 20.73 -21.94 -27.91
N GLY A 389 19.88 -20.94 -27.74
CA GLY A 389 19.93 -19.72 -28.54
C GLY A 389 19.08 -18.57 -28.00
N LEU A 390 19.43 -17.34 -28.41
CA LEU A 390 18.64 -16.16 -28.11
C LEU A 390 17.43 -16.12 -29.05
N ASP A 391 16.23 -16.24 -28.49
CA ASP A 391 14.99 -16.20 -29.25
C ASP A 391 14.86 -14.85 -29.99
N PRO A 392 14.50 -14.84 -31.28
CA PRO A 392 14.37 -13.60 -32.05
C PRO A 392 13.40 -12.58 -31.44
N ALA A 393 12.29 -13.01 -30.83
CA ALA A 393 11.33 -12.11 -30.21
C ALA A 393 11.90 -11.49 -28.93
N VAL A 394 12.66 -12.27 -28.16
CA VAL A 394 13.34 -11.81 -26.93
C VAL A 394 14.47 -10.84 -27.29
N LYS A 395 15.24 -11.13 -28.34
CA LYS A 395 16.22 -10.19 -28.89
C LYS A 395 15.57 -8.85 -29.25
N ALA A 396 14.45 -8.88 -29.96
CA ALA A 396 13.72 -7.67 -30.34
C ALA A 396 13.25 -6.89 -29.11
N GLU A 397 12.76 -7.56 -28.07
CA GLU A 397 12.34 -6.90 -26.84
C GLU A 397 13.52 -6.27 -26.07
N ILE A 398 14.68 -6.94 -25.99
CA ILE A 398 15.91 -6.35 -25.43
C ILE A 398 16.29 -5.07 -26.17
N GLN A 399 16.24 -5.10 -27.51
CA GLN A 399 16.51 -3.94 -28.34
C GLN A 399 15.46 -2.84 -28.17
N ARG A 400 14.19 -3.20 -27.93
CA ARG A 400 13.12 -2.23 -27.67
C ARG A 400 13.37 -1.48 -26.35
N VAL A 401 13.66 -2.20 -25.26
CA VAL A 401 13.77 -1.59 -23.93
C VAL A 401 15.11 -0.92 -23.66
N LEU A 402 16.21 -1.42 -24.25
CA LEU A 402 17.55 -0.83 -24.06
C LEU A 402 18.00 0.04 -25.24
N GLY A 403 17.38 -0.11 -26.42
CA GLY A 403 17.89 0.47 -27.66
C GLY A 403 19.13 -0.28 -28.17
N PRO A 404 19.84 0.26 -29.17
CA PRO A 404 21.10 -0.33 -29.67
C PRO A 404 22.13 -0.48 -28.54
N GLY A 405 22.86 -1.59 -28.52
CA GLY A 405 23.96 -1.78 -27.58
C GLY A 405 25.10 -0.79 -27.86
N ASP A 406 25.76 -0.35 -26.79
CA ASP A 406 26.82 0.67 -26.79
C ASP A 406 28.03 0.27 -25.93
N GLY A 407 28.10 -1.00 -25.51
CA GLY A 407 29.12 -1.53 -24.61
C GLY A 407 28.88 -1.22 -23.13
N VAL A 408 27.85 -0.44 -22.79
CA VAL A 408 27.53 -0.05 -21.40
C VAL A 408 26.21 -0.66 -20.94
N LYS A 409 25.20 -0.68 -21.81
CA LYS A 409 23.88 -1.27 -21.54
C LYS A 409 24.01 -2.76 -21.20
N THR A 410 23.56 -3.13 -20.01
CA THR A 410 23.87 -4.43 -19.42
C THR A 410 22.74 -5.43 -19.58
N VAL A 411 23.09 -6.66 -19.98
CA VAL A 411 22.21 -7.83 -19.94
C VAL A 411 22.81 -8.85 -18.97
N TYR A 412 22.12 -9.08 -17.86
CA TYR A 412 22.49 -10.08 -16.87
C TYR A 412 21.97 -11.44 -17.30
N VAL A 413 22.85 -12.41 -17.46
CA VAL A 413 22.52 -13.77 -17.92
C VAL A 413 22.59 -14.71 -16.73
N LEU A 414 21.45 -15.25 -16.30
CA LEU A 414 21.36 -16.14 -15.14
C LEU A 414 21.65 -17.59 -15.53
N GLY A 415 22.51 -18.24 -14.73
CA GLY A 415 22.87 -19.63 -14.87
C GLY A 415 24.13 -19.87 -15.71
N GLY A 416 24.72 -21.06 -15.51
CA GLY A 416 25.95 -21.47 -16.19
C GLY A 416 25.76 -21.71 -17.70
N THR A 417 26.82 -22.14 -18.37
CA THR A 417 26.80 -22.42 -19.82
C THR A 417 25.87 -23.58 -20.20
N GLN A 418 25.54 -24.46 -19.26
CA GLN A 418 24.53 -25.52 -19.44
C GLN A 418 23.09 -24.98 -19.35
N ALA A 419 22.89 -23.87 -18.64
CA ALA A 419 21.59 -23.22 -18.52
C ALA A 419 21.28 -22.38 -19.75
N LEU A 420 22.23 -21.52 -20.12
CA LEU A 420 22.20 -20.70 -21.33
C LEU A 420 23.56 -20.83 -22.02
N SER A 421 23.55 -21.39 -23.23
CA SER A 421 24.76 -21.70 -23.98
C SER A 421 25.64 -20.46 -24.19
N PRO A 422 26.95 -20.64 -24.48
CA PRO A 422 27.79 -19.54 -24.92
C PRO A 422 27.23 -18.80 -26.14
N GLY A 423 26.47 -19.49 -27.01
CA GLY A 423 25.81 -18.88 -28.17
C GLY A 423 24.85 -17.74 -27.81
N VAL A 424 24.13 -17.84 -26.69
CA VAL A 424 23.24 -16.77 -26.19
C VAL A 424 24.05 -15.53 -25.82
N ALA A 425 25.12 -15.71 -25.03
CA ALA A 425 25.99 -14.61 -24.62
C ALA A 425 26.70 -13.97 -25.83
N ASN A 426 27.20 -14.79 -26.76
CA ASN A 426 27.84 -14.31 -27.99
C ASN A 426 26.88 -13.50 -28.86
N ALA A 427 25.62 -13.92 -28.98
CA ALA A 427 24.59 -13.17 -29.71
C ALA A 427 24.34 -11.79 -29.09
N LEU A 428 24.32 -11.68 -27.76
CA LEU A 428 24.15 -10.40 -27.05
C LEU A 428 25.39 -9.50 -27.17
N THR A 429 26.60 -10.06 -27.06
CA THR A 429 27.85 -9.32 -27.24
C THR A 429 28.00 -8.81 -28.68
N ALA A 430 27.57 -9.60 -29.68
CA ALA A 430 27.55 -9.19 -31.08
C ALA A 430 26.58 -8.02 -31.36
N LEU A 431 25.61 -7.80 -30.46
CA LEU A 431 24.72 -6.63 -30.47
C LEU A 431 25.28 -5.46 -29.65
N HIS A 432 26.54 -5.55 -29.20
CA HIS A 432 27.25 -4.57 -28.38
C HIS A 432 26.62 -4.33 -27.00
N TYR A 433 25.92 -5.30 -26.41
CA TYR A 433 25.54 -5.22 -25.00
C TYR A 433 26.69 -5.65 -24.09
N LYS A 434 26.76 -5.06 -22.90
CA LYS A 434 27.60 -5.57 -21.81
C LYS A 434 26.93 -6.82 -21.22
N VAL A 435 27.47 -7.99 -21.50
CA VAL A 435 26.94 -9.25 -20.99
C VAL A 435 27.59 -9.60 -19.67
N GLN A 436 26.79 -9.76 -18.61
CA GLN A 436 27.27 -10.20 -17.31
C GLN A 436 26.59 -11.51 -16.92
N ARG A 437 27.34 -12.62 -16.99
CA ARG A 437 26.82 -13.92 -16.56
C ARG A 437 26.91 -14.06 -15.05
N ILE A 438 25.81 -14.42 -14.42
CA ILE A 438 25.71 -14.69 -12.98
C ILE A 438 25.38 -16.18 -12.80
N SER A 439 26.32 -16.94 -12.26
CA SER A 439 26.19 -18.39 -12.15
C SER A 439 27.05 -18.95 -11.03
N GLY A 440 26.60 -20.06 -10.44
CA GLY A 440 27.43 -20.92 -9.59
C GLY A 440 27.48 -22.36 -10.10
N GLN A 441 28.05 -23.25 -9.30
CA GLN A 441 28.13 -24.69 -9.62
C GLN A 441 26.76 -25.37 -9.61
N ASP A 442 25.85 -24.84 -8.81
CA ASP A 442 24.47 -25.28 -8.66
C ASP A 442 23.56 -24.08 -8.41
N ARG A 443 22.25 -24.34 -8.27
CA ARG A 443 21.23 -23.32 -8.05
C ARG A 443 21.45 -22.48 -6.78
N PHE A 444 22.01 -23.09 -5.73
CA PHE A 444 22.27 -22.43 -4.45
C PHE A 444 23.44 -21.44 -4.61
N SER A 445 24.50 -21.88 -5.28
CA SER A 445 25.64 -21.05 -5.63
C SER A 445 25.26 -19.93 -6.62
N THR A 446 24.37 -20.20 -7.57
CA THR A 446 23.80 -19.17 -8.45
C THR A 446 23.02 -18.13 -7.65
N ALA A 447 22.18 -18.54 -6.69
CA ALA A 447 21.45 -17.61 -5.83
C ALA A 447 22.39 -16.72 -4.99
N VAL A 448 23.47 -17.29 -4.45
CA VAL A 448 24.53 -16.52 -3.76
C VAL A 448 25.22 -15.53 -4.71
N ALA A 449 25.50 -15.91 -5.96
CA ALA A 449 26.08 -15.00 -6.95
C ALA A 449 25.13 -13.87 -7.34
N ILE A 450 23.81 -14.14 -7.41
CA ILE A 450 22.79 -13.12 -7.59
C ILE A 450 22.77 -12.16 -6.39
N ALA A 451 22.77 -12.69 -5.17
CA ALA A 451 22.81 -11.88 -3.95
C ALA A 451 24.03 -10.94 -3.92
N GLY A 452 25.22 -11.43 -4.25
CA GLY A 452 26.43 -10.61 -4.36
C GLY A 452 26.38 -9.56 -5.47
N THR A 453 25.62 -9.80 -6.54
CA THR A 453 25.38 -8.81 -7.61
C THR A 453 24.45 -7.69 -7.14
N ILE A 454 23.44 -8.02 -6.31
CA ILE A 454 22.50 -7.05 -5.74
C ILE A 454 23.20 -6.15 -4.72
N THR A 455 23.96 -6.74 -3.78
CA THR A 455 24.64 -5.96 -2.73
C THR A 455 25.85 -5.20 -3.25
N GLY A 456 26.53 -5.77 -4.26
CA GLY A 456 27.81 -5.29 -4.75
C GLY A 456 29.00 -5.83 -3.93
N PRO A 457 30.24 -5.57 -4.40
CA PRO A 457 31.43 -6.11 -3.78
C PRO A 457 31.60 -5.64 -2.33
N ASN A 458 31.87 -6.56 -1.41
CA ASN A 458 32.15 -6.29 0.01
C ASN A 458 31.01 -5.62 0.81
N ALA A 459 29.78 -5.62 0.28
CA ALA A 459 28.61 -5.11 0.99
C ALA A 459 27.72 -6.25 1.49
N ALA A 460 27.23 -6.12 2.72
CA ALA A 460 26.21 -7.00 3.28
C ALA A 460 24.81 -6.60 2.78
N PRO A 461 23.87 -7.56 2.65
CA PRO A 461 22.47 -7.23 2.42
C PRO A 461 21.86 -6.61 3.68
N ASP A 462 20.85 -5.77 3.50
CA ASP A 462 19.99 -5.29 4.59
C ASP A 462 18.91 -6.31 4.93
N TYR A 463 18.51 -7.12 3.94
CA TYR A 463 17.43 -8.07 4.04
C TYR A 463 17.72 -9.36 3.27
N ILE A 464 17.42 -10.49 3.89
CA ILE A 464 17.59 -11.82 3.31
C ILE A 464 16.27 -12.58 3.43
N LEU A 465 15.75 -13.01 2.28
CA LEU A 465 14.62 -13.93 2.21
C LEU A 465 15.15 -15.31 1.80
N VAL A 466 14.85 -16.34 2.59
CA VAL A 466 15.30 -17.70 2.32
C VAL A 466 14.12 -18.56 1.90
N ALA A 467 14.21 -19.19 0.74
CA ALA A 467 13.19 -20.12 0.23
C ALA A 467 13.84 -21.46 -0.15
N THR A 468 13.05 -22.53 -0.33
CA THR A 468 13.59 -23.77 -0.90
C THR A 468 13.95 -23.56 -2.38
N GLY A 469 15.09 -24.12 -2.80
CA GLY A 469 15.50 -24.20 -4.21
C GLY A 469 15.00 -25.45 -4.92
N GLU A 470 14.41 -26.40 -4.20
CA GLU A 470 13.87 -27.66 -4.76
C GLU A 470 12.47 -27.48 -5.35
N ASN A 471 11.78 -26.39 -5.00
CA ASN A 471 10.49 -26.00 -5.55
C ASN A 471 10.46 -24.47 -5.71
N PHE A 472 9.60 -23.95 -6.60
CA PHE A 472 9.62 -22.55 -7.01
C PHE A 472 8.65 -21.56 -6.29
N PRO A 473 7.43 -21.95 -5.82
CA PRO A 473 6.39 -20.98 -5.46
C PRO A 473 6.78 -19.97 -4.39
N ASP A 474 7.44 -20.45 -3.33
CA ASP A 474 7.84 -19.62 -2.20
C ASP A 474 8.88 -18.58 -2.65
N ALA A 475 9.86 -19.00 -3.46
CA ALA A 475 10.88 -18.12 -4.00
C ALA A 475 10.34 -17.08 -5.00
N LEU A 476 9.26 -17.38 -5.74
CA LEU A 476 8.61 -16.40 -6.63
C LEU A 476 7.99 -15.25 -5.83
N SER A 477 7.23 -15.58 -4.77
CA SER A 477 6.67 -14.57 -3.88
C SER A 477 7.75 -13.80 -3.10
N ALA A 478 8.83 -14.49 -2.69
CA ALA A 478 10.00 -13.87 -2.08
C ALA A 478 10.71 -12.91 -3.04
N GLY A 479 10.82 -13.26 -4.33
CA GLY A 479 11.43 -12.41 -5.34
C GLY A 479 10.72 -11.07 -5.52
N ALA A 480 9.38 -11.08 -5.54
CA ALA A 480 8.58 -9.86 -5.56
C ALA A 480 8.78 -9.03 -4.27
N ALA A 481 8.76 -9.67 -3.10
CA ALA A 481 8.99 -8.99 -1.81
C ALA A 481 10.39 -8.36 -1.72
N ALA A 482 11.45 -9.10 -2.08
CA ALA A 482 12.81 -8.57 -2.11
C ALA A 482 12.95 -7.41 -3.11
N GLY A 483 12.37 -7.54 -4.31
CA GLY A 483 12.35 -6.45 -5.29
C GLY A 483 11.68 -5.18 -4.77
N ALA A 484 10.55 -5.32 -4.06
CA ALA A 484 9.83 -4.19 -3.47
C ALA A 484 10.61 -3.51 -2.34
N ILE A 485 11.27 -4.30 -1.47
CA ILE A 485 12.15 -3.76 -0.42
C ILE A 485 13.28 -2.94 -1.07
N ASP A 486 13.88 -3.43 -2.15
CA ASP A 486 14.98 -2.72 -2.81
C ASP A 486 14.52 -1.45 -3.52
N ALA A 487 13.54 -1.58 -4.41
CA ALA A 487 13.07 -0.47 -5.24
C ALA A 487 12.41 0.66 -4.43
N HIS A 488 11.80 0.37 -3.27
CA HIS A 488 10.99 1.33 -2.51
C HIS A 488 11.50 1.66 -1.10
N GLN A 489 12.39 0.85 -0.52
CA GLN A 489 13.02 1.16 0.77
C GLN A 489 14.50 1.57 0.65
N GLY A 490 15.09 1.46 -0.54
CA GLY A 490 16.51 1.75 -0.75
C GLY A 490 17.43 0.79 0.00
N LYS A 491 16.96 -0.44 0.25
CA LYS A 491 17.65 -1.49 1.00
C LYS A 491 18.04 -2.64 0.10
N ASN A 492 19.24 -3.19 0.24
CA ASN A 492 19.65 -4.37 -0.52
C ASN A 492 18.96 -5.62 0.04
N ALA A 493 17.90 -6.08 -0.64
CA ALA A 493 17.20 -7.30 -0.31
C ALA A 493 17.52 -8.44 -1.29
N VAL A 494 17.87 -9.61 -0.76
CA VAL A 494 18.31 -10.77 -1.55
C VAL A 494 17.47 -12.01 -1.27
N VAL A 495 17.41 -12.91 -2.25
CA VAL A 495 16.80 -14.24 -2.11
C VAL A 495 17.90 -15.30 -2.10
N LEU A 496 17.97 -16.11 -1.04
CA LEU A 496 18.85 -17.26 -0.92
C LEU A 496 18.04 -18.56 -0.90
N LEU A 497 18.70 -19.67 -1.23
CA LEU A 497 18.04 -20.95 -1.42
C LEU A 497 18.53 -22.04 -0.47
N THR A 498 17.60 -22.89 -0.02
CA THR A 498 17.87 -24.11 0.75
C THR A 498 17.68 -25.36 -0.10
N ASN A 499 18.39 -26.43 0.21
CA ASN A 499 18.10 -27.75 -0.35
C ASN A 499 16.99 -28.39 0.48
N ASP A 500 15.75 -27.99 0.19
CA ASP A 500 14.57 -28.38 0.97
C ASP A 500 14.74 -28.01 2.45
N THR A 501 14.76 -28.99 3.35
CA THR A 501 14.95 -28.79 4.80
C THR A 501 16.42 -28.76 5.24
N VAL A 502 17.37 -28.74 4.30
CA VAL A 502 18.81 -28.75 4.58
C VAL A 502 19.47 -27.48 4.05
N MET A 503 20.33 -26.86 4.87
CA MET A 503 21.13 -25.72 4.45
C MET A 503 22.30 -26.17 3.56
N PRO A 504 22.38 -25.74 2.29
CA PRO A 504 23.45 -26.11 1.39
C PRO A 504 24.70 -25.28 1.71
N LYS A 505 25.88 -25.86 1.48
CA LYS A 505 27.18 -25.23 1.80
C LYS A 505 27.33 -23.80 1.25
N PRO A 506 26.95 -23.48 -0.01
CA PRO A 506 27.05 -22.11 -0.53
C PRO A 506 26.25 -21.09 0.30
N THR A 507 25.03 -21.45 0.72
CA THR A 507 24.19 -20.60 1.57
C THR A 507 24.77 -20.45 2.98
N ILE A 508 25.33 -21.53 3.54
CA ILE A 508 26.03 -21.50 4.84
C ILE A 508 27.22 -20.54 4.78
N ASP A 509 28.08 -20.70 3.78
CA ASP A 509 29.30 -19.90 3.64
C ASP A 509 28.97 -18.40 3.47
N TYR A 510 27.85 -18.08 2.81
CA TYR A 510 27.36 -16.71 2.67
C TYR A 510 26.80 -16.15 3.98
N LEU A 511 25.99 -16.93 4.72
CA LEU A 511 25.30 -16.48 5.93
C LEU A 511 26.19 -16.47 7.18
N ALA A 512 27.10 -17.44 7.34
CA ALA A 512 27.96 -17.58 8.52
C ALA A 512 28.70 -16.28 8.93
N PRO A 513 29.38 -15.54 8.01
CA PRO A 513 30.03 -14.29 8.39
C PRO A 513 29.04 -13.16 8.76
N LEU A 514 27.81 -13.20 8.25
CA LEU A 514 26.77 -12.22 8.53
C LEU A 514 26.13 -12.46 9.90
N LEU A 515 25.97 -13.74 10.28
CA LEU A 515 25.37 -14.15 11.55
C LEU A 515 26.39 -14.26 12.71
N GLY A 516 27.69 -14.22 12.40
CA GLY A 516 28.80 -14.27 13.38
C GLY A 516 29.08 -12.99 14.16
N ARG A 517 28.26 -11.94 14.00
CA ARG A 517 28.33 -10.67 14.75
C ARG A 517 26.91 -10.21 15.10
N THR A 518 26.56 -10.25 16.39
CA THR A 518 25.32 -9.70 17.03
C THR A 518 24.03 -10.52 17.00
N ASN A 519 23.52 -10.78 18.21
CA ASN A 519 22.13 -11.02 18.64
C ASN A 519 21.14 -11.58 17.60
N LEU A 520 21.09 -12.91 17.47
CA LEU A 520 19.98 -13.65 16.86
C LEU A 520 18.68 -13.62 17.68
N ASN A 521 18.59 -12.78 18.73
CA ASN A 521 17.37 -12.63 19.50
C ASN A 521 16.58 -11.41 18.98
N PRO A 522 15.30 -11.56 18.58
CA PRO A 522 14.39 -10.43 18.56
C PRO A 522 14.29 -9.90 19.99
N ASP A 523 15.00 -8.81 20.29
CA ASP A 523 14.65 -8.01 21.46
C ASP A 523 13.15 -7.67 21.32
N PRO A 524 12.28 -8.13 22.23
CA PRO A 524 10.87 -7.74 22.23
C PRO A 524 10.70 -6.22 22.36
N GLN A 525 11.74 -5.53 22.83
CA GLN A 525 11.80 -4.08 23.02
C GLN A 525 12.35 -3.30 21.80
N HIS A 526 12.47 -3.92 20.63
CA HIS A 526 12.57 -3.22 19.33
C HIS A 526 13.76 -2.26 19.12
N THR A 527 14.89 -2.40 19.82
CA THR A 527 16.08 -1.60 19.47
C THR A 527 16.98 -2.34 18.46
N LYS A 528 16.64 -2.19 17.17
CA LYS A 528 17.47 -2.73 16.07
C LYS A 528 18.79 -1.95 15.99
N PRO A 529 19.97 -2.59 16.13
CA PRO A 529 21.25 -1.90 15.93
C PRO A 529 21.38 -1.40 14.48
N ALA A 530 22.22 -0.39 14.26
CA ALA A 530 22.38 0.27 12.96
C ALA A 530 22.81 -0.66 11.80
N ASN A 531 23.34 -1.85 12.09
CA ASN A 531 23.78 -2.86 11.11
C ASN A 531 22.95 -4.16 11.20
N PHE A 532 21.70 -4.09 11.67
CA PHE A 532 20.83 -5.26 11.76
C PHE A 532 20.47 -5.77 10.37
N ILE A 533 20.92 -6.98 10.03
CA ILE A 533 20.51 -7.69 8.82
C ILE A 533 19.26 -8.48 9.14
N GLU A 534 18.23 -8.30 8.34
CA GLU A 534 17.04 -9.10 8.48
C GLU A 534 17.14 -10.45 7.77
N LEU A 535 16.64 -11.51 8.40
CA LEU A 535 16.59 -12.85 7.85
C LEU A 535 15.23 -13.51 8.10
N ASP A 536 14.43 -13.64 7.04
CA ASP A 536 13.11 -14.28 7.07
C ASP A 536 13.11 -15.52 6.16
N SER A 537 12.48 -16.61 6.62
CA SER A 537 12.21 -17.79 5.77
C SER A 537 10.83 -17.73 5.13
N ILE A 538 10.75 -18.17 3.89
CA ILE A 538 9.53 -18.25 3.09
C ILE A 538 9.31 -19.73 2.75
N GLY A 539 8.21 -20.29 3.26
CA GLY A 539 7.93 -21.71 3.18
C GLY A 539 8.49 -22.54 4.34
N LYS A 540 7.84 -23.68 4.61
CA LYS A 540 8.20 -24.60 5.71
C LYS A 540 9.64 -25.09 5.63
N GLN A 541 10.04 -25.39 4.41
CA GLN A 541 11.28 -26.07 4.07
C GLN A 541 12.48 -25.19 4.46
N ALA A 542 12.46 -23.95 4.01
CA ALA A 542 13.48 -22.95 4.36
C ALA A 542 13.52 -22.67 5.87
N LYS A 543 12.34 -22.56 6.51
CA LYS A 543 12.23 -22.40 7.97
C LYS A 543 12.92 -23.55 8.71
N THR A 544 12.61 -24.78 8.30
CA THR A 544 13.19 -25.99 8.89
C THR A 544 14.70 -26.03 8.69
N ALA A 545 15.18 -25.66 7.50
CA ALA A 545 16.62 -25.62 7.19
C ALA A 545 17.38 -24.58 8.01
N LEU A 546 16.84 -23.36 8.16
CA LEU A 546 17.41 -22.30 9.00
C LEU A 546 17.48 -22.73 10.46
N ASP A 547 16.35 -23.17 11.01
CA ASP A 547 16.26 -23.55 12.42
C ASP A 547 17.21 -24.71 12.73
N SER A 548 17.20 -25.77 11.90
CA SER A 548 18.00 -26.98 12.15
C SER A 548 19.51 -26.74 12.05
N HIS A 549 19.95 -25.72 11.29
CA HIS A 549 21.37 -25.43 11.13
C HIS A 549 21.90 -24.45 12.18
N TRP A 550 21.15 -23.40 12.51
CA TRP A 550 21.62 -22.31 13.38
C TRP A 550 21.03 -22.31 14.79
N ILE A 551 19.98 -23.09 15.07
CA ILE A 551 19.37 -23.19 16.41
C ILE A 551 19.69 -24.58 17.00
N PRO A 552 20.49 -24.66 18.08
CA PRO A 552 20.79 -25.93 18.75
C PRO A 552 19.50 -26.60 19.27
N ALA A 553 19.41 -27.93 19.12
CA ALA A 553 18.32 -28.71 19.70
C ALA A 553 18.25 -28.50 21.23
N GLY A 554 17.11 -28.00 21.73
CA GLY A 554 16.90 -27.70 23.15
C GLY A 554 17.25 -26.26 23.57
N GLY A 555 17.66 -25.38 22.65
CA GLY A 555 17.90 -23.97 22.92
C GLY A 555 16.61 -23.22 23.33
N GLN A 556 16.59 -22.66 24.53
CA GLN A 556 15.53 -21.77 25.02
C GLN A 556 15.85 -20.33 24.56
N GLY A 557 15.72 -20.01 23.28
CA GLY A 557 15.98 -18.63 22.84
C GLY A 557 16.15 -18.43 21.34
N GLY A 558 15.03 -18.18 20.66
CA GLY A 558 14.98 -17.61 19.30
C GLY A 558 14.65 -18.63 18.22
N SER A 559 13.63 -18.33 17.40
CA SER A 559 13.39 -18.98 16.12
C SER A 559 13.45 -17.93 15.02
N PHE A 560 14.02 -18.24 13.86
CA PHE A 560 13.92 -17.33 12.72
C PHE A 560 12.45 -17.11 12.38
N LEU A 561 12.10 -15.92 11.90
CA LEU A 561 10.75 -15.71 11.41
C LEU A 561 10.53 -16.58 10.17
N GLY A 562 9.37 -17.23 10.10
CA GLY A 562 8.95 -18.03 8.95
C GLY A 562 7.57 -17.65 8.47
N LEU A 563 7.45 -17.22 7.21
CA LEU A 563 6.18 -16.98 6.54
C LEU A 563 5.85 -18.23 5.73
N TRP A 564 4.90 -19.03 6.18
CA TRP A 564 4.52 -20.25 5.49
C TRP A 564 3.09 -20.67 5.86
N GLY A 565 2.39 -21.26 4.91
CA GLY A 565 1.06 -21.81 5.11
C GLY A 565 1.00 -23.31 4.85
N GLY A 566 -0.23 -23.86 4.91
CA GLY A 566 -0.48 -25.26 4.56
C GLY A 566 -0.18 -25.58 3.09
N ASP A 567 -0.12 -24.57 2.22
CA ASP A 567 0.24 -24.67 0.82
C ASP A 567 0.89 -23.38 0.29
N ARG A 568 1.31 -23.41 -0.98
CA ARG A 568 1.96 -22.30 -1.69
C ARG A 568 1.08 -21.04 -1.80
N TYR A 569 -0.23 -21.21 -1.82
CA TYR A 569 -1.18 -20.12 -1.98
C TYR A 569 -1.30 -19.35 -0.68
N VAL A 570 -1.45 -20.06 0.45
CA VAL A 570 -1.42 -19.47 1.79
C VAL A 570 -0.07 -18.83 2.07
N THR A 571 1.05 -19.47 1.70
CA THR A 571 2.38 -18.83 1.81
C THR A 571 2.44 -17.51 1.03
N SER A 572 2.02 -17.49 -0.24
CA SER A 572 2.03 -16.24 -1.03
C SER A 572 1.16 -15.13 -0.43
N ALA A 573 0.01 -15.48 0.16
CA ALA A 573 -0.85 -14.54 0.86
C ALA A 573 -0.22 -14.04 2.18
N LEU A 574 0.55 -14.88 2.89
CA LEU A 574 1.30 -14.47 4.08
C LEU A 574 2.47 -13.55 3.72
N VAL A 575 3.16 -13.79 2.61
CA VAL A 575 4.19 -12.88 2.06
C VAL A 575 3.55 -11.54 1.69
N ALA A 576 2.43 -11.56 0.96
CA ALA A 576 1.69 -10.36 0.61
C ALA A 576 1.27 -9.57 1.86
N ARG A 577 0.70 -10.27 2.84
CA ARG A 577 0.34 -9.75 4.15
C ARG A 577 1.54 -9.09 4.82
N TYR A 578 2.66 -9.78 4.95
CA TYR A 578 3.82 -9.33 5.71
C TYR A 578 4.53 -8.12 5.09
N PHE A 579 4.75 -8.13 3.77
CA PHE A 579 5.60 -7.13 3.12
C PHE A 579 4.84 -5.95 2.49
N PHE A 580 3.52 -6.08 2.23
CA PHE A 580 2.80 -5.15 1.35
C PHE A 580 1.59 -4.48 2.03
N GLY A 581 1.81 -3.85 3.18
CA GLY A 581 0.76 -3.15 3.93
C GLY A 581 0.16 -1.93 3.23
N ALA A 582 0.78 -1.43 2.15
CA ALA A 582 0.41 -0.18 1.45
C ALA A 582 0.32 -0.32 -0.09
N ALA A 583 0.08 -1.53 -0.60
CA ALA A 583 0.12 -1.78 -2.03
C ALA A 583 -1.11 -1.23 -2.76
N SER A 584 -0.89 -0.49 -3.84
CA SER A 584 -1.95 -0.03 -4.75
C SER A 584 -2.19 -0.97 -5.94
N SER A 585 -1.23 -1.88 -6.18
CA SER A 585 -1.34 -2.93 -7.19
C SER A 585 -1.06 -4.33 -6.62
N VAL A 586 -1.63 -5.35 -7.25
CA VAL A 586 -1.40 -6.76 -6.92
C VAL A 586 -1.24 -7.60 -8.17
N GLY A 587 -0.22 -8.46 -8.19
CA GLY A 587 0.01 -9.44 -9.23
C GLY A 587 -0.64 -10.78 -8.88
N VAL A 588 -1.20 -11.44 -9.88
CA VAL A 588 -1.82 -12.76 -9.75
C VAL A 588 -1.26 -13.67 -10.83
N ALA A 589 -0.69 -14.80 -10.44
CA ALA A 589 -0.14 -15.78 -11.37
C ALA A 589 -0.45 -17.20 -10.91
N THR A 590 -0.29 -18.17 -11.81
CA THR A 590 -0.47 -19.58 -11.45
C THR A 590 0.58 -20.04 -10.43
N GLY A 591 0.15 -20.78 -9.42
CA GLY A 591 1.06 -21.49 -8.54
C GLY A 591 1.55 -22.83 -9.13
N MET A 592 1.03 -23.28 -10.27
CA MET A 592 1.32 -24.60 -10.84
C MET A 592 2.49 -24.62 -11.83
N ASN A 593 2.92 -23.45 -12.28
CA ASN A 593 4.09 -23.25 -13.16
C ASN A 593 4.76 -21.91 -12.80
N TRP A 594 5.97 -21.67 -13.29
CA TRP A 594 6.84 -20.62 -12.72
C TRP A 594 7.09 -19.43 -13.64
N ALA A 595 7.08 -19.60 -14.96
CA ALA A 595 7.64 -18.61 -15.88
C ALA A 595 6.88 -17.26 -15.88
N ASP A 596 5.54 -17.29 -15.97
CA ASP A 596 4.71 -16.08 -15.96
C ASP A 596 4.82 -15.34 -14.63
N ALA A 597 4.85 -16.09 -13.53
CA ALA A 597 5.01 -15.59 -12.17
C ALA A 597 6.42 -15.04 -11.91
N LEU A 598 7.45 -15.56 -12.57
CA LEU A 598 8.82 -15.07 -12.44
C LEU A 598 9.00 -13.69 -13.07
N SER A 599 8.51 -13.51 -14.31
CA SER A 599 8.51 -12.20 -14.96
C SER A 599 7.57 -11.24 -14.26
N GLY A 600 6.34 -11.67 -13.94
CA GLY A 600 5.37 -10.84 -13.23
C GLY A 600 5.85 -10.44 -11.82
N GLY A 601 6.51 -11.33 -11.10
CA GLY A 601 7.11 -11.02 -9.80
C GLY A 601 8.20 -9.95 -9.87
N ALA A 602 8.95 -9.88 -10.98
CA ALA A 602 9.92 -8.81 -11.21
C ALA A 602 9.22 -7.45 -11.40
N GLU A 603 8.12 -7.42 -12.15
CA GLU A 603 7.28 -6.22 -12.31
C GLU A 603 6.66 -5.81 -10.97
N MET A 604 6.01 -6.73 -10.27
CA MET A 604 5.38 -6.45 -8.96
C MET A 604 6.38 -5.95 -7.91
N GLY A 605 7.61 -6.49 -7.90
CA GLY A 605 8.69 -5.96 -7.06
C GLY A 605 9.01 -4.49 -7.38
N MET A 606 9.06 -4.12 -8.65
CA MET A 606 9.24 -2.72 -9.06
C MET A 606 8.04 -1.82 -8.73
N GLU A 607 6.83 -2.39 -8.63
CA GLU A 607 5.60 -1.64 -8.35
C GLU A 607 5.26 -1.49 -6.86
N ASN A 608 6.04 -2.10 -5.96
CA ASN A 608 5.66 -2.24 -4.55
C ASN A 608 4.35 -3.02 -4.36
N GLY A 609 4.08 -4.00 -5.22
CA GLY A 609 2.91 -4.86 -5.12
C GLY A 609 3.28 -6.32 -4.86
N PRO A 610 2.41 -7.11 -4.19
CA PRO A 610 2.67 -8.52 -3.97
C PRO A 610 2.39 -9.35 -5.22
N LEU A 611 2.97 -10.56 -5.24
CA LEU A 611 2.60 -11.61 -6.18
C LEU A 611 1.82 -12.70 -5.44
N LEU A 612 0.50 -12.76 -5.68
CA LEU A 612 -0.38 -13.81 -5.20
C LEU A 612 -0.42 -14.98 -6.18
N LEU A 613 -0.41 -16.20 -5.64
CA LEU A 613 -0.52 -17.41 -6.44
C LEU A 613 -1.95 -17.94 -6.41
N VAL A 614 -2.43 -18.42 -7.56
CA VAL A 614 -3.74 -19.04 -7.72
C VAL A 614 -3.64 -20.44 -8.31
N ASP A 615 -4.67 -21.25 -8.07
CA ASP A 615 -4.79 -22.57 -8.66
C ASP A 615 -5.61 -22.47 -9.96
N PRO A 616 -5.10 -22.92 -11.12
CA PRO A 616 -5.85 -22.88 -12.37
C PRO A 616 -7.12 -23.74 -12.34
N LYS A 617 -7.21 -24.73 -11.45
CA LYS A 617 -8.38 -25.61 -11.30
C LYS A 617 -9.33 -25.10 -10.22
N ALA A 618 -8.79 -24.63 -9.09
CA ALA A 618 -9.60 -24.19 -7.96
C ALA A 618 -9.97 -22.69 -7.97
N GLY A 619 -9.31 -21.88 -8.81
CA GLY A 619 -9.51 -20.43 -8.86
C GLY A 619 -8.74 -19.68 -7.78
N VAL A 620 -9.34 -18.61 -7.24
CA VAL A 620 -8.71 -17.77 -6.19
C VAL A 620 -8.81 -18.48 -4.84
N PRO A 621 -7.67 -18.85 -4.21
CA PRO A 621 -7.68 -19.53 -2.91
C PRO A 621 -8.18 -18.60 -1.78
N ALA A 622 -8.75 -19.18 -0.73
CA ALA A 622 -9.36 -18.41 0.37
C ALA A 622 -8.40 -17.39 1.01
N GLY A 623 -7.13 -17.74 1.20
CA GLY A 623 -6.13 -16.82 1.75
C GLY A 623 -5.84 -15.61 0.84
N ALA A 624 -5.78 -15.84 -0.48
CA ALA A 624 -5.63 -14.76 -1.45
C ALA A 624 -6.89 -13.89 -1.51
N ALA A 625 -8.08 -14.50 -1.51
CA ALA A 625 -9.34 -13.78 -1.49
C ALA A 625 -9.50 -12.92 -0.22
N GLN A 626 -9.12 -13.46 0.92
CA GLN A 626 -9.11 -12.75 2.19
C GLN A 626 -8.17 -11.54 2.12
N TRP A 627 -6.95 -11.70 1.62
CA TRP A 627 -6.00 -10.60 1.49
C TRP A 627 -6.52 -9.51 0.55
N LEU A 628 -7.01 -9.88 -0.64
CA LEU A 628 -7.58 -8.94 -1.62
C LEU A 628 -8.73 -8.13 -1.01
N ASN A 629 -9.64 -8.80 -0.30
CA ASN A 629 -10.75 -8.13 0.38
C ASN A 629 -10.26 -7.22 1.52
N GLN A 630 -9.29 -7.67 2.31
CA GLN A 630 -8.67 -6.93 3.42
C GLN A 630 -8.00 -5.63 2.96
N ASP A 631 -7.29 -5.69 1.84
CA ASP A 631 -6.51 -4.58 1.30
C ASP A 631 -7.25 -3.83 0.16
N SER A 632 -8.54 -4.13 -0.10
CA SER A 632 -9.39 -3.43 -1.08
C SER A 632 -9.58 -1.93 -0.81
N GLY A 633 -9.31 -1.46 0.41
CA GLY A 633 -9.34 -0.03 0.76
C GLY A 633 -8.27 0.81 0.03
N GLN A 634 -7.27 0.16 -0.58
CA GLN A 634 -6.12 0.78 -1.23
C GLN A 634 -5.78 0.22 -2.62
N LEU A 635 -6.19 -1.01 -2.93
CA LEU A 635 -5.93 -1.63 -4.23
C LEU A 635 -6.75 -0.93 -5.34
N GLN A 636 -6.07 -0.53 -6.42
CA GLN A 636 -6.68 0.10 -7.59
C GLN A 636 -6.46 -0.70 -8.88
N ARG A 637 -5.45 -1.58 -8.88
CA ARG A 637 -5.07 -2.39 -10.04
C ARG A 637 -4.74 -3.82 -9.62
N ALA A 638 -5.23 -4.77 -10.38
CA ALA A 638 -4.73 -6.14 -10.36
C ALA A 638 -4.19 -6.53 -11.73
N GLU A 639 -3.06 -7.23 -11.73
CA GLU A 639 -2.39 -7.69 -12.94
C GLU A 639 -2.37 -9.22 -12.96
N ILE A 640 -2.96 -9.82 -13.99
CA ILE A 640 -3.04 -11.26 -14.17
C ILE A 640 -1.95 -11.67 -15.14
N PHE A 641 -0.93 -12.38 -14.64
CA PHE A 641 0.19 -12.85 -15.45
C PHE A 641 -0.08 -14.25 -15.99
N GLY A 642 -0.05 -14.35 -17.33
CA GLY A 642 -0.23 -15.61 -18.06
C GLY A 642 -1.58 -15.73 -18.78
N GLY A 643 -1.61 -16.60 -19.79
CA GLY A 643 -2.80 -16.89 -20.58
C GLY A 643 -3.89 -17.61 -19.80
N THR A 644 -5.05 -17.83 -20.42
CA THR A 644 -6.23 -18.45 -19.78
C THR A 644 -6.02 -19.91 -19.36
N VAL A 645 -5.05 -20.61 -19.95
CA VAL A 645 -4.62 -21.95 -19.53
C VAL A 645 -3.86 -21.89 -18.20
N ALA A 646 -3.03 -20.87 -18.01
CA ALA A 646 -2.26 -20.68 -16.79
C ALA A 646 -3.14 -20.09 -15.67
N VAL A 647 -3.94 -19.08 -15.98
CA VAL A 647 -4.88 -18.46 -15.03
C VAL A 647 -6.24 -18.32 -15.73
N PRO A 648 -7.25 -19.13 -15.36
CA PRO A 648 -8.56 -19.08 -16.01
C PRO A 648 -9.20 -17.69 -15.98
N GLN A 649 -9.97 -17.35 -17.01
CA GLN A 649 -10.64 -16.05 -17.08
C GLN A 649 -11.64 -15.80 -15.93
N SER A 650 -12.13 -16.85 -15.26
CA SER A 650 -12.95 -16.71 -14.05
C SER A 650 -12.20 -16.04 -12.90
N VAL A 651 -10.88 -16.21 -12.83
CA VAL A 651 -10.03 -15.55 -11.82
C VAL A 651 -10.09 -14.04 -11.98
N ASP A 652 -10.06 -13.52 -13.21
CA ASP A 652 -10.12 -12.07 -13.49
C ASP A 652 -11.35 -11.47 -12.81
N LYS A 653 -12.52 -12.10 -13.00
CA LYS A 653 -13.79 -11.66 -12.43
C LYS A 653 -13.82 -11.73 -10.91
N VAL A 654 -13.26 -12.80 -10.33
CA VAL A 654 -13.21 -12.97 -8.87
C VAL A 654 -12.29 -11.93 -8.25
N VAL A 655 -11.09 -11.74 -8.79
CA VAL A 655 -10.13 -10.72 -8.33
C VAL A 655 -10.74 -9.33 -8.46
N GLY A 656 -11.33 -9.02 -9.62
CA GLY A 656 -12.04 -7.77 -9.84
C GLY A 656 -13.11 -7.53 -8.78
N GLY A 657 -14.02 -8.48 -8.58
CA GLY A 657 -15.09 -8.35 -7.58
C GLY A 657 -14.58 -8.16 -6.14
N LEU A 658 -13.41 -8.71 -5.80
CA LEU A 658 -12.82 -8.58 -4.46
C LEU A 658 -12.15 -7.23 -4.22
N ILE A 659 -11.61 -6.59 -5.25
CA ILE A 659 -10.98 -5.26 -5.13
C ILE A 659 -11.93 -4.12 -5.51
N ALA A 660 -13.07 -4.43 -6.13
CA ALA A 660 -13.99 -3.45 -6.69
C ALA A 660 -14.44 -2.38 -5.69
N GLY A 661 -14.07 -1.14 -5.99
CA GLY A 661 -14.70 0.07 -5.53
C GLY A 661 -16.10 0.21 -6.10
N THR A 662 -16.77 1.29 -5.71
CA THR A 662 -18.19 1.51 -6.08
C THR A 662 -18.42 1.80 -7.55
N GLY A 663 -17.38 2.19 -8.29
CA GLY A 663 -17.44 2.38 -9.74
C GLY A 663 -17.35 1.08 -10.54
N GLY A 664 -17.17 -0.06 -9.87
CA GLY A 664 -16.95 -1.35 -10.50
C GLY A 664 -15.52 -1.50 -11.04
N VAL A 665 -15.36 -2.41 -11.99
CA VAL A 665 -14.04 -2.85 -12.48
C VAL A 665 -13.99 -2.79 -14.00
N VAL A 666 -12.89 -2.25 -14.53
CA VAL A 666 -12.53 -2.34 -15.95
C VAL A 666 -11.62 -3.54 -16.16
N TYR A 667 -11.92 -4.32 -17.19
CA TYR A 667 -11.07 -5.42 -17.62
C TYR A 667 -10.31 -5.02 -18.87
N ALA A 668 -8.98 -5.16 -18.84
CA ALA A 668 -8.09 -4.90 -19.96
C ALA A 668 -7.20 -6.11 -20.23
N SER A 669 -6.59 -6.17 -21.42
CA SER A 669 -5.57 -7.17 -21.73
C SER A 669 -4.43 -6.57 -22.55
N ASN A 670 -3.21 -6.91 -22.16
CA ASN A 670 -1.96 -6.49 -22.79
C ASN A 670 -1.93 -4.98 -23.15
N PRO A 671 -2.23 -4.08 -22.19
CA PRO A 671 -2.07 -2.67 -22.43
C PRO A 671 -0.61 -2.40 -22.77
N VAL A 672 -0.40 -1.55 -23.76
CA VAL A 672 0.93 -1.04 -24.04
C VAL A 672 1.17 0.06 -23.02
N GLY A 673 2.22 -0.14 -22.22
CA GLY A 673 2.58 0.72 -21.09
C GLY A 673 2.95 2.11 -21.49
#